data_AF-A0A3N5H4C2-F1
#
_entry.id   AF-A0A3N5H4C2-F1
#
_cell.length_a   1.000
_cell.length_b   1.000
_cell.length_c   1.000
_cell.angle_alpha   90.00
_cell.angle_beta   90.00
_cell.angle_gamma   90.00
#
_symmetry.space_group_name_H-M   'P 1'
#
loop_
_entity.id
_entity.type
_entity.pdbx_description
1 polymer ?
#
loop_
_entity_poly.entity_id
_entity_poly.type
_entity_poly.pdbx_seq_one_letter_code
_entity_poly.pdbx_strand_id
1 'polypeptide(L)'
;MSPSSVSKVVSLDEAVALIQPGSTLATSGFVGIGTPDGLLESLARAYQTQGRPGGLTLVFAAGQGDGKTRGLNRLAVPGLLKRVVGGHWGLIPRVGALALAGEIEAYNLPQGCISHLYRDIAGGKPGTLSRVGLGTFVDPRNGGGKVNSRTTEDIVELLPIHGEDWLLYRAFPIDVVFLRGTTADPHGNVSMEREALTLDNLAMAMAAKNSGGLVIVQVERLADAGSLPARSVKIPGALVDCVAVAPAEYHAQTYATDYSPAFSGELRVPLESMPPPHLDGRKVIGRRAACELIPGTLINLGIGMPESVAGVAAEEGLLSLVTLTAEPGVIGGLPASGLNFGAAVNTEALVDQNQQFDFYDGGGLDQAYLGMAQVDAAGNVNVSRFGKTFAGCGGFINISQNSRKVVFVGTFTCGGLKLEIGEGRLRIVKEGQSRKFVPAVEQVTFSGKRARELGHETMYVTERAVFRLTDGGLRLEEIAPGIDLEHEVLGQMEFTPEIKRPLGTMDLGLFRAEPMGLRRLLEERPLSSRFEYDPRREVLFINFAGLAVRNEQDLRDIAATVEKVCSPLGRRIRAVVDYDGFSVPAHLADAYAELVRELTERYYERVTRYTSSAFLRLKLGASLEAHHVDPELFDTQRHALESLKHRRRSRQSPTGSNR
;
A
#
# COMPACT_ATOMS: atom_id res chain seq x y z
N MET A 1 -0.62 -53.85 4.74
CA MET A 1 -1.80 -53.26 5.42
C MET A 1 -1.48 -51.80 5.70
N SER A 2 -1.88 -50.92 4.79
CA SER A 2 -1.78 -49.47 4.95
C SER A 2 -2.76 -49.04 6.06
N PRO A 3 -2.38 -48.11 6.95
CA PRO A 3 -3.30 -47.61 7.97
C PRO A 3 -4.52 -47.04 7.25
N SER A 4 -5.72 -47.47 7.66
CA SER A 4 -6.99 -46.97 7.13
C SER A 4 -7.03 -45.45 7.28
N SER A 5 -6.76 -44.73 6.20
CA SER A 5 -6.81 -43.26 6.20
C SER A 5 -8.28 -42.86 6.35
N VAL A 6 -8.65 -42.36 7.53
CA VAL A 6 -9.92 -41.65 7.71
C VAL A 6 -9.95 -40.54 6.65
N SER A 7 -10.99 -40.53 5.83
CA SER A 7 -11.17 -39.51 4.80
C SER A 7 -11.25 -38.14 5.47
N LYS A 8 -10.49 -37.16 4.98
CA LYS A 8 -10.57 -35.77 5.43
C LYS A 8 -11.75 -35.01 4.82
N VAL A 9 -12.43 -35.64 3.86
CA VAL A 9 -13.56 -35.02 3.14
C VAL A 9 -14.81 -35.10 4.01
N VAL A 10 -15.38 -33.94 4.32
CA VAL A 10 -16.57 -33.78 5.15
C VAL A 10 -17.53 -32.78 4.50
N SER A 11 -18.80 -32.79 4.90
CA SER A 11 -19.73 -31.71 4.56
C SER A 11 -19.39 -30.41 5.31
N LEU A 12 -19.92 -29.28 4.83
CA LEU A 12 -19.79 -27.98 5.52
C LEU A 12 -20.32 -28.06 6.96
N ASP A 13 -21.47 -28.70 7.17
CA ASP A 13 -22.11 -28.80 8.49
C ASP A 13 -21.32 -29.71 9.45
N GLU A 14 -20.76 -30.82 8.97
CA GLU A 14 -19.87 -31.67 9.77
C GLU A 14 -18.59 -30.94 10.16
N ALA A 15 -18.02 -30.13 9.26
CA ALA A 15 -16.83 -29.34 9.55
C ALA A 15 -17.08 -28.30 10.66
N VAL A 16 -18.16 -27.52 10.57
CA VAL A 16 -18.46 -26.49 11.59
C VAL A 16 -18.90 -27.07 12.92
N ALA A 17 -19.45 -28.31 12.95
CA ALA A 17 -19.84 -28.98 14.18
C ALA A 17 -18.66 -29.33 15.10
N LEU A 18 -17.43 -29.34 14.58
CA LEU A 18 -16.20 -29.58 15.34
C LEU A 18 -15.78 -28.37 16.19
N ILE A 19 -16.29 -27.18 15.87
CA ILE A 19 -15.88 -25.92 16.49
C ILE A 19 -16.45 -25.82 17.90
N GLN A 20 -15.58 -25.55 18.87
CA GLN A 20 -15.96 -25.42 20.27
C GLN A 20 -16.41 -23.98 20.59
N PRO A 21 -17.35 -23.78 21.54
CA PRO A 21 -17.67 -22.45 22.07
C PRO A 21 -16.42 -21.73 22.59
N GLY A 22 -16.34 -20.41 22.39
CA GLY A 22 -15.20 -19.61 22.83
C GLY A 22 -13.95 -19.68 21.96
N SER A 23 -13.93 -20.51 20.90
CA SER A 23 -12.77 -20.66 20.02
C SER A 23 -12.37 -19.35 19.33
N THR A 24 -11.08 -19.19 19.09
CA THR A 24 -10.50 -18.19 18.19
C THR A 24 -10.53 -18.71 16.76
N LEU A 25 -11.42 -18.13 15.95
CA LEU A 25 -11.60 -18.43 14.54
C LEU A 25 -10.88 -17.39 13.68
N ALA A 26 -9.88 -17.83 12.93
CA ALA A 26 -9.28 -17.02 11.87
C ALA A 26 -9.88 -17.37 10.50
N THR A 27 -10.10 -16.37 9.64
CA THR A 27 -10.71 -16.59 8.32
C THR A 27 -9.84 -15.98 7.22
N SER A 28 -9.62 -16.74 6.15
CA SER A 28 -8.99 -16.22 4.94
C SER A 28 -10.00 -15.44 4.08
N GLY A 29 -9.48 -14.50 3.30
CA GLY A 29 -10.25 -13.78 2.30
C GLY A 29 -9.90 -12.29 2.23
N PHE A 30 -10.15 -11.72 1.06
CA PHE A 30 -9.99 -10.30 0.75
C PHE A 30 -11.18 -9.87 -0.11
N VAL A 31 -12.06 -9.02 0.41
CA VAL A 31 -13.39 -8.76 -0.18
C VAL A 31 -14.16 -10.08 -0.34
N GLY A 32 -14.35 -10.58 -1.55
CA GLY A 32 -14.94 -11.89 -1.84
C GLY A 32 -13.93 -12.95 -2.29
N ILE A 33 -12.67 -12.56 -2.53
CA ILE A 33 -11.64 -13.46 -3.06
C ILE A 33 -11.12 -14.32 -1.93
N GLY A 34 -11.08 -15.65 -2.11
CA GLY A 34 -10.59 -16.57 -1.08
C GLY A 34 -11.46 -16.64 0.18
N THR A 35 -12.62 -15.97 0.21
CA THR A 35 -13.54 -16.00 1.37
C THR A 35 -14.32 -17.32 1.37
N PRO A 36 -14.24 -18.15 2.43
CA PRO A 36 -14.95 -19.43 2.53
C PRO A 36 -16.42 -19.22 2.95
N ASP A 37 -17.21 -18.58 2.08
CA ASP A 37 -18.56 -18.09 2.40
C ASP A 37 -19.54 -19.20 2.81
N GLY A 38 -19.39 -20.42 2.27
CA GLY A 38 -20.22 -21.57 2.63
C GLY A 38 -19.98 -22.04 4.06
N LEU A 39 -18.73 -22.06 4.52
CA LEU A 39 -18.40 -22.34 5.93
C LEU A 39 -18.94 -21.24 6.87
N LEU A 40 -18.85 -19.97 6.46
CA LEU A 40 -19.39 -18.85 7.24
C LEU A 40 -20.91 -18.92 7.39
N GLU A 41 -21.62 -19.26 6.31
CA GLU A 41 -23.07 -19.47 6.34
C GLU A 41 -23.47 -20.68 7.19
N SER A 42 -22.77 -21.80 7.03
CA SER A 42 -23.02 -23.01 7.82
C SER A 42 -22.80 -22.75 9.32
N LEU A 43 -21.72 -22.04 9.70
CA LEU A 43 -21.45 -21.66 11.09
C LEU A 43 -22.56 -20.77 11.68
N ALA A 44 -22.98 -19.75 10.93
CA ALA A 44 -24.06 -18.86 11.37
C ALA A 44 -25.38 -19.63 11.55
N ARG A 45 -25.71 -20.51 10.61
CA ARG A 45 -26.90 -21.38 10.66
C ARG A 45 -26.84 -22.35 11.85
N ALA A 46 -25.69 -22.97 12.10
CA ALA A 46 -25.50 -23.88 13.22
C ALA A 46 -25.77 -23.17 14.55
N TYR A 47 -25.22 -21.97 14.75
CA TYR A 47 -25.49 -21.19 15.95
C TYR A 47 -26.95 -20.75 16.07
N GLN A 48 -27.58 -20.29 14.99
CA GLN A 48 -28.99 -19.87 15.00
C GLN A 48 -29.95 -21.03 15.33
N THR A 49 -29.65 -22.24 14.88
CA THR A 49 -30.52 -23.41 15.04
C THR A 49 -30.25 -24.18 16.33
N GLN A 50 -28.99 -24.22 16.80
CA GLN A 50 -28.58 -25.04 17.94
C GLN A 50 -28.06 -24.23 19.14
N GLY A 51 -27.86 -22.92 19.00
CA GLY A 51 -27.26 -22.07 20.03
C GLY A 51 -25.75 -22.28 20.23
N ARG A 52 -25.08 -23.01 19.34
CA ARG A 52 -23.65 -23.35 19.44
C ARG A 52 -22.97 -23.48 18.07
N PRO A 53 -21.67 -23.18 17.94
CA PRO A 53 -20.80 -22.60 18.98
C PRO A 53 -21.04 -21.10 19.14
N GLY A 54 -21.09 -20.61 20.38
CA GLY A 54 -21.24 -19.18 20.70
C GLY A 54 -19.98 -18.59 21.33
N GLY A 55 -19.95 -17.26 21.43
CA GLY A 55 -18.90 -16.52 22.13
C GLY A 55 -17.52 -16.56 21.48
N LEU A 56 -17.45 -16.70 20.16
CA LEU A 56 -16.19 -16.84 19.42
C LEU A 56 -15.37 -15.54 19.40
N THR A 57 -14.05 -15.69 19.30
CA THR A 57 -13.14 -14.61 18.89
C THR A 57 -12.89 -14.72 17.39
N LEU A 58 -13.28 -13.72 16.61
CA LEU A 58 -13.03 -13.70 15.16
C LEU A 58 -11.79 -12.85 14.84
N VAL A 59 -10.91 -13.38 13.98
CA VAL A 59 -9.68 -12.72 13.55
C VAL A 59 -9.60 -12.69 12.03
N PHE A 60 -9.43 -11.50 11.45
CA PHE A 60 -9.27 -11.33 10.00
C PHE A 60 -8.35 -10.16 9.66
N ALA A 61 -7.47 -10.36 8.67
CA ALA A 61 -6.57 -9.31 8.21
C ALA A 61 -7.29 -8.31 7.29
N ALA A 62 -7.98 -8.79 6.27
CA ALA A 62 -8.65 -7.95 5.27
C ALA A 62 -10.17 -7.98 5.41
N GLY A 63 -10.85 -6.98 4.85
CA GLY A 63 -12.31 -6.87 4.91
C GLY A 63 -12.98 -7.92 4.03
N GLN A 64 -13.57 -8.94 4.64
CA GLN A 64 -14.22 -10.07 3.97
C GLN A 64 -15.74 -9.89 3.91
N GLY A 65 -16.24 -9.18 2.91
CA GLY A 65 -17.66 -8.91 2.77
C GLY A 65 -18.01 -8.13 1.51
N ASP A 66 -19.31 -8.01 1.24
CA ASP A 66 -19.85 -7.28 0.09
C ASP A 66 -20.45 -5.91 0.46
N GLY A 67 -20.19 -5.45 1.69
CA GLY A 67 -20.81 -4.25 2.26
C GLY A 67 -22.28 -4.43 2.63
N LYS A 68 -22.82 -5.65 2.61
CA LYS A 68 -24.23 -5.94 2.88
C LYS A 68 -24.39 -7.17 3.79
N THR A 69 -24.45 -8.36 3.21
CA THR A 69 -24.89 -9.59 3.90
C THR A 69 -23.96 -10.77 3.73
N ARG A 70 -23.09 -10.79 2.73
CA ARG A 70 -22.14 -11.89 2.47
C ARG A 70 -20.83 -11.73 3.26
N GLY A 71 -20.04 -12.79 3.30
CA GLY A 71 -18.78 -12.87 4.04
C GLY A 71 -19.02 -12.84 5.54
N LEU A 72 -18.18 -12.11 6.27
CA LEU A 72 -18.26 -12.05 7.72
C LEU A 72 -19.54 -11.37 8.23
N ASN A 73 -20.27 -10.64 7.38
CA ASN A 73 -21.59 -10.11 7.72
C ASN A 73 -22.58 -11.21 8.15
N ARG A 74 -22.37 -12.45 7.69
CA ARG A 74 -23.16 -13.62 8.10
C ARG A 74 -22.99 -13.95 9.58
N LEU A 75 -21.83 -13.64 10.15
CA LEU A 75 -21.51 -13.91 11.56
C LEU A 75 -22.05 -12.84 12.53
N ALA A 76 -22.72 -11.80 12.03
CA ALA A 76 -23.38 -10.78 12.85
C ALA A 76 -24.70 -11.30 13.46
N VAL A 77 -24.60 -12.39 14.23
CA VAL A 77 -25.68 -13.01 15.00
C VAL A 77 -25.42 -12.78 16.49
N PRO A 78 -26.37 -12.21 17.26
CA PRO A 78 -26.17 -11.93 18.68
C PRO A 78 -25.71 -13.16 19.49
N GLY A 79 -24.60 -13.01 20.21
CA GLY A 79 -23.98 -14.06 21.03
C GLY A 79 -23.07 -15.04 20.27
N LEU A 80 -23.06 -15.04 18.92
CA LEU A 80 -22.11 -15.85 18.15
C LEU A 80 -20.69 -15.33 18.35
N LEU A 81 -20.50 -14.01 18.27
CA LEU A 81 -19.21 -13.35 18.45
C LEU A 81 -19.14 -12.71 19.85
N LYS A 82 -18.02 -12.94 20.54
CA LYS A 82 -17.65 -12.22 21.78
C LYS A 82 -16.66 -11.09 21.46
N ARG A 83 -15.68 -11.38 20.61
CA ARG A 83 -14.54 -10.50 20.30
C ARG A 83 -14.23 -10.55 18.82
N VAL A 84 -13.79 -9.42 18.26
CA VAL A 84 -13.31 -9.32 16.88
C VAL A 84 -12.00 -8.54 16.82
N VAL A 85 -10.99 -9.11 16.17
CA VAL A 85 -9.72 -8.44 15.83
C VAL A 85 -9.65 -8.37 14.30
N GLY A 86 -9.83 -7.17 13.76
CA GLY A 86 -10.06 -7.00 12.32
C GLY A 86 -9.24 -5.88 11.70
N GLY A 87 -8.73 -6.08 10.49
CA GLY A 87 -7.99 -5.02 9.79
C GLY A 87 -8.86 -4.02 9.03
N HIS A 88 -9.87 -4.47 8.28
CA HIS A 88 -10.76 -3.58 7.52
C HIS A 88 -12.24 -3.94 7.74
N TRP A 89 -13.01 -2.95 8.17
CA TRP A 89 -14.39 -3.09 8.64
C TRP A 89 -15.45 -2.56 7.66
N GLY A 90 -15.04 -1.76 6.66
CA GLY A 90 -15.97 -1.06 5.77
C GLY A 90 -16.87 -1.96 4.92
N LEU A 91 -16.47 -3.21 4.67
CA LEU A 91 -17.24 -4.19 3.89
C LEU A 91 -18.07 -5.14 4.77
N ILE A 92 -17.98 -5.00 6.08
CA ILE A 92 -18.67 -5.86 7.06
C ILE A 92 -19.55 -5.05 8.01
N PRO A 93 -20.42 -4.15 7.50
CA PRO A 93 -21.15 -3.18 8.32
C PRO A 93 -22.03 -3.83 9.39
N ARG A 94 -22.49 -5.07 9.20
CA ARG A 94 -23.31 -5.77 10.21
C ARG A 94 -22.48 -6.12 11.46
N VAL A 95 -21.24 -6.58 11.28
CA VAL A 95 -20.31 -6.84 12.40
C VAL A 95 -19.81 -5.52 12.99
N GLY A 96 -19.54 -4.53 12.12
CA GLY A 96 -19.17 -3.18 12.54
C GLY A 96 -20.24 -2.51 13.42
N ALA A 97 -21.52 -2.73 13.14
CA ALA A 97 -22.62 -2.22 13.96
C ALA A 97 -22.59 -2.80 15.39
N LEU A 98 -22.34 -4.11 15.55
CA LEU A 98 -22.18 -4.74 16.86
C LEU A 98 -21.00 -4.14 17.64
N ALA A 99 -19.88 -3.89 16.95
CA ALA A 99 -18.71 -3.26 17.53
C ALA A 99 -19.00 -1.82 17.99
N LEU A 100 -19.61 -0.99 17.15
CA LEU A 100 -19.93 0.39 17.50
C LEU A 100 -20.99 0.49 18.61
N ALA A 101 -21.91 -0.47 18.69
CA ALA A 101 -22.92 -0.56 19.75
C ALA A 101 -22.34 -1.10 21.07
N GLY A 102 -21.08 -1.57 21.10
CA GLY A 102 -20.48 -2.16 22.29
C GLY A 102 -21.07 -3.52 22.65
N GLU A 103 -21.68 -4.23 21.70
CA GLU A 103 -22.21 -5.58 21.90
C GLU A 103 -21.09 -6.64 21.92
N ILE A 104 -19.98 -6.36 21.25
CA ILE A 104 -18.77 -7.18 21.18
C ILE A 104 -17.52 -6.38 21.53
N GLU A 105 -16.49 -7.07 21.99
CA GLU A 105 -15.14 -6.50 22.06
C GLU A 105 -14.59 -6.37 20.63
N ALA A 106 -13.94 -5.27 20.31
CA ALA A 106 -13.51 -4.98 18.95
C ALA A 106 -12.19 -4.20 18.91
N TYR A 107 -11.26 -4.73 18.12
CA TYR A 107 -9.98 -4.11 17.81
C TYR A 107 -9.86 -3.87 16.31
N ASN A 108 -9.35 -2.71 15.94
CA ASN A 108 -8.89 -2.44 14.59
C ASN A 108 -7.37 -2.28 14.56
N LEU A 109 -6.68 -3.24 13.96
CA LEU A 109 -5.23 -3.27 13.82
C LEU A 109 -4.84 -3.17 12.33
N PRO A 110 -3.61 -2.76 11.98
CA PRO A 110 -3.17 -2.71 10.59
C PRO A 110 -3.21 -4.10 9.96
N GLN A 111 -3.73 -4.20 8.74
CA GLN A 111 -3.92 -5.46 8.02
C GLN A 111 -2.60 -6.25 7.90
N GLY A 112 -1.49 -5.57 7.58
CA GLY A 112 -0.19 -6.22 7.47
C GLY A 112 0.31 -6.76 8.80
N CYS A 113 0.03 -6.07 9.91
CA CYS A 113 0.42 -6.54 11.23
C CYS A 113 -0.34 -7.80 11.64
N ILE A 114 -1.64 -7.91 11.30
CA ILE A 114 -2.43 -9.15 11.49
C ILE A 114 -1.90 -10.28 10.59
N SER A 115 -1.61 -9.97 9.33
CA SER A 115 -1.05 -10.92 8.36
C SER A 115 0.32 -11.48 8.81
N HIS A 116 1.22 -10.63 9.31
CA HIS A 116 2.46 -11.05 9.97
C HIS A 116 2.23 -11.82 11.27
N LEU A 117 1.17 -11.49 12.02
CA LEU A 117 0.84 -12.18 13.27
C LEU A 117 0.53 -13.66 13.01
N TYR A 118 -0.12 -14.00 11.89
CA TYR A 118 -0.28 -15.40 11.49
C TYR A 118 1.07 -16.10 11.32
N ARG A 119 2.03 -15.45 10.64
CA ARG A 119 3.38 -16.01 10.47
C ARG A 119 4.11 -16.16 11.81
N ASP A 120 3.97 -15.19 12.70
CA ASP A 120 4.67 -15.18 13.98
C ASP A 120 4.07 -16.18 14.98
N ILE A 121 2.74 -16.36 14.98
CA ILE A 121 2.06 -17.46 15.69
C ILE A 121 2.52 -18.81 15.14
N ALA A 122 2.57 -18.97 13.81
CA ALA A 122 3.11 -20.18 13.18
C ALA A 122 4.57 -20.44 13.60
N GLY A 123 5.37 -19.40 13.81
CA GLY A 123 6.74 -19.51 14.29
C GLY A 123 6.91 -19.66 15.81
N GLY A 124 5.83 -19.69 16.59
CA GLY A 124 5.88 -19.74 18.05
C GLY A 124 6.48 -18.49 18.71
N LYS A 125 6.42 -17.33 18.03
CA LYS A 125 6.93 -16.06 18.54
C LYS A 125 5.90 -15.39 19.48
N PRO A 126 6.34 -14.49 20.38
CA PRO A 126 5.44 -13.82 21.33
C PRO A 126 4.48 -12.81 20.68
N GLY A 127 4.70 -12.43 19.43
CA GLY A 127 3.91 -11.44 18.70
C GLY A 127 4.66 -10.82 17.54
N THR A 128 3.98 -9.98 16.78
CA THR A 128 4.57 -9.21 15.68
C THR A 128 5.19 -7.94 16.22
N LEU A 129 6.50 -7.79 16.04
CA LEU A 129 7.21 -6.56 16.34
C LEU A 129 7.22 -5.65 15.10
N SER A 130 6.64 -4.46 15.19
CA SER A 130 6.58 -3.53 14.05
C SER A 130 6.61 -2.06 14.50
N ARG A 131 7.04 -1.18 13.59
CA ARG A 131 6.93 0.28 13.76
C ARG A 131 5.65 0.83 13.13
N VAL A 132 4.95 0.03 12.35
CA VAL A 132 3.64 0.35 11.78
C VAL A 132 2.68 0.61 12.91
N GLY A 133 1.92 1.71 12.86
CA GLY A 133 0.95 2.10 13.88
C GLY A 133 1.45 3.16 14.86
N LEU A 134 2.76 3.42 14.95
CA LEU A 134 3.28 4.48 15.82
C LEU A 134 2.70 5.85 15.45
N GLY A 135 2.25 6.59 16.46
CA GLY A 135 1.63 7.90 16.28
C GLY A 135 0.23 7.89 15.66
N THR A 136 -0.38 6.72 15.46
CA THR A 136 -1.79 6.57 15.01
C THR A 136 -2.66 6.14 16.19
N PHE A 137 -3.96 5.93 15.97
CA PHE A 137 -4.86 5.38 17.00
C PHE A 137 -4.52 3.94 17.46
N VAL A 138 -3.70 3.23 16.68
CA VAL A 138 -3.24 1.87 17.02
C VAL A 138 -2.12 1.91 18.06
N ASP A 139 -1.39 3.02 18.13
CA ASP A 139 -0.43 3.27 19.20
C ASP A 139 -1.14 3.16 20.57
N PRO A 140 -0.64 2.38 21.53
CA PRO A 140 -1.28 2.24 22.84
C PRO A 140 -1.42 3.58 23.57
N ARG A 141 -0.58 4.57 23.25
CA ARG A 141 -0.72 5.95 23.77
C ARG A 141 -1.97 6.68 23.27
N ASN A 142 -2.54 6.21 22.16
CA ASN A 142 -3.69 6.81 21.46
C ASN A 142 -4.90 5.87 21.36
N GLY A 143 -4.92 4.75 22.08
CA GLY A 143 -6.06 3.85 22.17
C GLY A 143 -5.77 2.38 21.88
N GLY A 144 -4.59 2.02 21.35
CA GLY A 144 -4.22 0.62 21.17
C GLY A 144 -5.09 -0.15 20.16
N GLY A 145 -5.73 0.56 19.23
CA GLY A 145 -6.65 -0.04 18.26
C GLY A 145 -8.04 -0.40 18.80
N LYS A 146 -8.35 -0.10 20.07
CA LYS A 146 -9.66 -0.40 20.68
C LYS A 146 -10.78 0.42 20.02
N VAL A 147 -11.87 -0.24 19.63
CA VAL A 147 -12.97 0.41 18.87
C VAL A 147 -14.02 1.04 19.78
N ASN A 148 -14.25 0.45 20.95
CA ASN A 148 -15.33 0.83 21.88
C ASN A 148 -14.88 0.71 23.35
N SER A 149 -15.70 1.21 24.28
CA SER A 149 -15.42 1.19 25.72
C SER A 149 -15.55 -0.19 26.38
N ARG A 150 -16.23 -1.15 25.74
CA ARG A 150 -16.28 -2.55 26.18
C ARG A 150 -14.92 -3.23 26.05
N THR A 151 -14.11 -2.77 25.11
CA THR A 151 -12.80 -3.35 24.79
C THR A 151 -11.74 -2.75 25.70
N THR A 152 -11.26 -3.52 26.67
CA THR A 152 -10.37 -3.01 27.74
C THR A 152 -8.99 -3.63 27.74
N GLU A 153 -8.84 -4.87 27.29
CA GLU A 153 -7.56 -5.60 27.25
C GLU A 153 -6.55 -4.94 26.30
N ASP A 154 -5.30 -4.84 26.72
CA ASP A 154 -4.20 -4.32 25.90
C ASP A 154 -3.55 -5.46 25.10
N ILE A 155 -3.68 -5.39 23.77
CA ILE A 155 -3.10 -6.35 22.83
C ILE A 155 -1.98 -5.76 21.97
N VAL A 156 -1.69 -4.46 22.16
CA VAL A 156 -0.59 -3.73 21.53
C VAL A 156 0.25 -3.09 22.62
N GLU A 157 1.55 -3.37 22.64
CA GLU A 157 2.49 -2.83 23.62
C GLU A 157 3.52 -1.93 22.97
N LEU A 158 3.93 -0.87 23.68
CA LEU A 158 5.06 -0.04 23.27
C LEU A 158 6.34 -0.57 23.92
N LEU A 159 7.33 -0.92 23.12
CA LEU A 159 8.61 -1.46 23.57
C LEU A 159 9.77 -0.57 23.10
N PRO A 160 10.67 -0.12 24.00
CA PRO A 160 11.91 0.51 23.60
C PRO A 160 12.93 -0.55 23.17
N ILE A 161 13.33 -0.55 21.91
CA ILE A 161 14.30 -1.50 21.34
C ILE A 161 15.40 -0.71 20.63
N HIS A 162 16.64 -0.89 21.08
CA HIS A 162 17.81 -0.18 20.55
C HIS A 162 17.66 1.36 20.51
N GLY A 163 16.91 1.93 21.45
CA GLY A 163 16.66 3.37 21.52
C GLY A 163 15.54 3.88 20.59
N GLU A 164 14.85 2.98 19.88
CA GLU A 164 13.66 3.30 19.09
C GLU A 164 12.39 2.72 19.74
N ASP A 165 11.27 3.42 19.58
CA ASP A 165 9.94 2.91 19.93
C ASP A 165 9.51 1.86 18.90
N TRP A 166 9.03 0.72 19.38
CA TRP A 166 8.41 -0.34 18.58
C TRP A 166 7.06 -0.73 19.19
N LEU A 167 6.16 -1.25 18.36
CA LEU A 167 4.92 -1.86 18.79
C LEU A 167 5.04 -3.38 18.73
N LEU A 168 4.67 -4.06 19.83
CA LEU A 168 4.44 -5.49 19.85
C LEU A 168 2.94 -5.76 19.78
N TYR A 169 2.50 -6.36 18.67
CA TYR A 169 1.16 -6.92 18.52
C TYR A 169 1.17 -8.34 19.08
N ARG A 170 0.52 -8.56 20.23
CA ARG A 170 0.62 -9.82 20.99
C ARG A 170 0.08 -11.02 20.19
N ALA A 171 0.82 -12.12 20.19
CA ALA A 171 0.35 -13.39 19.68
C ALA A 171 -0.72 -14.01 20.60
N PHE A 172 -1.60 -14.80 20.01
CA PHE A 172 -2.63 -15.59 20.68
C PHE A 172 -2.86 -16.89 19.88
N PRO A 173 -3.33 -17.97 20.51
CA PRO A 173 -3.58 -19.22 19.81
C PRO A 173 -4.73 -19.07 18.79
N ILE A 174 -4.61 -19.77 17.66
CA ILE A 174 -5.68 -19.91 16.66
C ILE A 174 -6.26 -21.31 16.80
N ASP A 175 -7.47 -21.40 17.34
CA ASP A 175 -8.12 -22.69 17.62
C ASP A 175 -8.73 -23.30 16.35
N VAL A 176 -9.22 -22.46 15.44
CA VAL A 176 -9.82 -22.89 14.17
C VAL A 176 -9.45 -21.91 13.07
N VAL A 177 -9.18 -22.42 11.88
CA VAL A 177 -9.05 -21.60 10.68
C VAL A 177 -9.98 -22.08 9.56
N PHE A 178 -10.67 -21.13 8.92
CA PHE A 178 -11.36 -21.35 7.66
C PHE A 178 -10.53 -20.81 6.50
N LEU A 179 -10.18 -21.71 5.58
CA LEU A 179 -9.42 -21.41 4.37
C LEU A 179 -10.24 -21.78 3.13
N ARG A 180 -9.80 -21.31 1.97
CA ARG A 180 -10.38 -21.66 0.67
C ARG A 180 -9.29 -22.01 -0.33
N GLY A 181 -9.56 -23.00 -1.19
CA GLY A 181 -8.81 -23.27 -2.40
C GLY A 181 -9.70 -23.75 -3.54
N THR A 182 -9.10 -24.04 -4.69
CA THR A 182 -9.83 -24.51 -5.87
C THR A 182 -10.03 -26.03 -5.82
N THR A 183 -8.94 -26.79 -5.76
CA THR A 183 -8.97 -28.26 -5.83
C THR A 183 -8.24 -28.85 -4.64
N ALA A 184 -8.82 -29.89 -4.02
CA ALA A 184 -8.13 -30.73 -3.05
C ALA A 184 -8.01 -32.19 -3.50
N ASP A 185 -7.00 -32.90 -3.00
CA ASP A 185 -6.96 -34.37 -3.06
C ASP A 185 -7.45 -35.01 -1.73
N PRO A 186 -7.67 -36.34 -1.67
CA PRO A 186 -8.14 -37.00 -0.45
C PRO A 186 -7.13 -36.96 0.72
N HIS A 187 -5.85 -36.63 0.47
CA HIS A 187 -4.84 -36.42 1.52
C HIS A 187 -4.90 -35.00 2.11
N GLY A 188 -5.68 -34.11 1.50
CA GLY A 188 -5.90 -32.73 1.90
C GLY A 188 -4.93 -31.74 1.25
N ASN A 189 -4.13 -32.14 0.24
CA ASN A 189 -3.32 -31.16 -0.49
C ASN A 189 -4.26 -30.25 -1.29
N VAL A 190 -4.01 -28.94 -1.26
CA VAL A 190 -4.89 -27.94 -1.89
C VAL A 190 -4.13 -27.08 -2.89
N SER A 191 -4.66 -26.95 -4.11
CA SER A 191 -4.24 -25.98 -5.13
C SER A 191 -5.26 -24.83 -5.26
N MET A 192 -4.83 -23.72 -5.87
CA MET A 192 -5.59 -22.47 -5.97
C MET A 192 -5.62 -21.93 -7.40
N GLU A 193 -5.66 -22.83 -8.40
CA GLU A 193 -5.49 -22.49 -9.81
C GLU A 193 -6.60 -21.59 -10.39
N ARG A 194 -7.79 -21.54 -9.78
CA ARG A 194 -8.87 -20.62 -10.18
C ARG A 194 -9.03 -19.44 -9.23
N GLU A 195 -8.33 -19.40 -8.11
CA GLU A 195 -8.41 -18.26 -7.18
C GLU A 195 -7.65 -17.07 -7.78
N ALA A 196 -8.14 -15.85 -7.55
CA ALA A 196 -7.43 -14.64 -8.00
C ALA A 196 -6.21 -14.29 -7.11
N LEU A 197 -6.16 -14.83 -5.89
CA LEU A 197 -5.18 -14.52 -4.85
C LEU A 197 -4.85 -15.77 -4.01
N THR A 198 -3.63 -15.86 -3.48
CA THR A 198 -3.23 -16.93 -2.54
C THR A 198 -3.35 -16.54 -1.07
N LEU A 199 -3.30 -15.24 -0.77
CA LEU A 199 -3.53 -14.65 0.56
C LEU A 199 -2.60 -15.19 1.66
N ASP A 200 -3.05 -15.22 2.91
CA ASP A 200 -2.31 -15.70 4.08
C ASP A 200 -2.50 -17.21 4.34
N ASN A 201 -3.07 -17.95 3.39
CA ASN A 201 -3.60 -19.30 3.60
C ASN A 201 -2.60 -20.27 4.25
N LEU A 202 -1.36 -20.33 3.74
CA LEU A 202 -0.33 -21.22 4.28
C LEU A 202 0.08 -20.81 5.71
N ALA A 203 0.28 -19.52 5.94
CA ALA A 203 0.66 -19.00 7.26
C ALA A 203 -0.44 -19.28 8.30
N MET A 204 -1.70 -19.08 7.94
CA MET A 204 -2.83 -19.34 8.81
C MET A 204 -3.01 -20.84 9.13
N ALA A 205 -2.79 -21.73 8.14
CA ALA A 205 -2.79 -23.18 8.37
C ALA A 205 -1.72 -23.59 9.39
N MET A 206 -0.47 -23.11 9.21
CA MET A 206 0.61 -23.39 10.15
C MET A 206 0.34 -22.79 11.54
N ALA A 207 -0.22 -21.58 11.61
CA ALA A 207 -0.56 -20.92 12.87
C ALA A 207 -1.59 -21.73 13.68
N ALA A 208 -2.64 -22.23 13.02
CA ALA A 208 -3.63 -23.10 13.65
C ALA A 208 -2.99 -24.41 14.12
N LYS A 209 -2.26 -25.13 13.26
CA LYS A 209 -1.62 -26.40 13.64
C LYS A 209 -0.65 -26.27 14.81
N ASN A 210 0.16 -25.21 14.82
CA ASN A 210 1.13 -24.97 15.90
C ASN A 210 0.48 -24.42 17.17
N SER A 211 -0.78 -23.95 17.08
CA SER A 211 -1.64 -23.68 18.24
C SER A 211 -2.38 -24.92 18.75
N GLY A 212 -2.24 -26.08 18.08
CA GLY A 212 -3.03 -27.28 18.35
C GLY A 212 -4.46 -27.23 17.80
N GLY A 213 -4.75 -26.26 16.93
CA GLY A 213 -6.06 -25.99 16.34
C GLY A 213 -6.39 -26.80 15.09
N LEU A 214 -7.58 -26.52 14.56
CA LEU A 214 -8.22 -27.21 13.45
C LEU A 214 -8.12 -26.42 12.14
N VAL A 215 -7.67 -27.06 11.06
CA VAL A 215 -7.61 -26.48 9.71
C VAL A 215 -8.72 -27.04 8.83
N ILE A 216 -9.69 -26.19 8.48
CA ILE A 216 -10.81 -26.52 7.60
C ILE A 216 -10.63 -25.74 6.29
N VAL A 217 -10.59 -26.45 5.18
CA VAL A 217 -10.46 -25.84 3.85
C VAL A 217 -11.70 -26.11 3.01
N GLN A 218 -12.37 -25.05 2.58
CA GLN A 218 -13.43 -25.11 1.58
C GLN A 218 -12.82 -25.22 0.17
N VAL A 219 -13.31 -26.15 -0.65
CA VAL A 219 -12.85 -26.33 -2.03
C VAL A 219 -14.00 -26.48 -3.02
N GLU A 220 -13.73 -26.12 -4.28
CA GLU A 220 -14.69 -26.24 -5.37
C GLU A 220 -14.89 -27.71 -5.76
N ARG A 221 -13.79 -28.47 -5.78
CA ARG A 221 -13.77 -29.84 -6.31
C ARG A 221 -12.68 -30.70 -5.68
N LEU A 222 -12.81 -32.00 -5.89
CA LEU A 222 -11.82 -33.01 -5.53
C LEU A 222 -11.13 -33.55 -6.77
N ALA A 223 -9.84 -33.81 -6.66
CA ALA A 223 -9.06 -34.60 -7.61
C ALA A 223 -8.62 -35.92 -6.96
N ASP A 224 -8.11 -36.87 -7.76
CA ASP A 224 -7.61 -38.15 -7.21
C ASP A 224 -6.31 -37.95 -6.41
N ALA A 225 -5.98 -38.89 -5.53
CA ALA A 225 -4.79 -38.82 -4.70
C ALA A 225 -3.50 -38.68 -5.54
N GLY A 226 -2.66 -37.70 -5.21
CA GLY A 226 -1.39 -37.47 -5.91
C GLY A 226 -1.50 -36.85 -7.31
N SER A 227 -2.69 -36.41 -7.72
CA SER A 227 -2.91 -35.78 -9.03
C SER A 227 -2.48 -34.31 -9.11
N LEU A 228 -2.35 -33.63 -7.97
CA LEU A 228 -1.97 -32.22 -7.92
C LEU A 228 -0.45 -32.04 -8.14
N PRO A 229 0.00 -31.19 -9.09
CA PRO A 229 1.41 -30.88 -9.24
C PRO A 229 1.97 -30.28 -7.94
N ALA A 230 3.08 -30.83 -7.44
CA ALA A 230 3.63 -30.44 -6.13
C ALA A 230 3.93 -28.93 -5.99
N ARG A 231 4.36 -28.27 -7.09
CA ARG A 231 4.62 -26.81 -7.10
C ARG A 231 3.34 -25.96 -7.06
N SER A 232 2.19 -26.56 -7.39
CA SER A 232 0.88 -25.90 -7.37
C SER A 232 0.14 -26.10 -6.04
N VAL A 233 0.63 -26.99 -5.18
CA VAL A 233 0.09 -27.18 -3.82
C VAL A 233 0.45 -25.97 -2.96
N LYS A 234 -0.58 -25.23 -2.53
CA LYS A 234 -0.45 -24.03 -1.69
C LYS A 234 -0.68 -24.31 -0.21
N ILE A 235 -1.51 -25.30 0.10
CA ILE A 235 -1.70 -25.80 1.47
C ILE A 235 -1.37 -27.30 1.46
N PRO A 236 -0.26 -27.73 2.07
CA PRO A 236 0.08 -29.14 2.20
C PRO A 236 -0.97 -29.90 3.02
N GLY A 237 -1.35 -31.10 2.56
CA GLY A 237 -2.37 -31.90 3.22
C GLY A 237 -2.01 -32.32 4.64
N ALA A 238 -0.72 -32.36 4.99
CA ALA A 238 -0.27 -32.58 6.36
C ALA A 238 -0.77 -31.51 7.36
N LEU A 239 -1.09 -30.30 6.87
CA LEU A 239 -1.64 -29.21 7.68
C LEU A 239 -3.17 -29.19 7.68
N VAL A 240 -3.84 -29.96 6.82
CA VAL A 240 -5.30 -29.91 6.66
C VAL A 240 -5.95 -31.03 7.47
N ASP A 241 -6.96 -30.67 8.26
CA ASP A 241 -7.74 -31.63 9.03
C ASP A 241 -9.07 -31.97 8.34
N CYS A 242 -9.74 -30.97 7.75
CA CYS A 242 -10.99 -31.13 7.01
C CYS A 242 -10.95 -30.47 5.63
N VAL A 243 -11.46 -31.18 4.62
CA VAL A 243 -11.74 -30.66 3.29
C VAL A 243 -13.26 -30.66 3.10
N ALA A 244 -13.84 -29.49 2.90
CA ALA A 244 -15.26 -29.33 2.67
C ALA A 244 -15.54 -28.90 1.23
N VAL A 245 -16.16 -29.77 0.43
CA VAL A 245 -16.56 -29.44 -0.94
C VAL A 245 -17.81 -28.59 -0.88
N ALA A 246 -17.75 -27.37 -1.40
CA ALA A 246 -18.88 -26.44 -1.37
C ALA A 246 -19.60 -26.35 -2.73
N PRO A 247 -20.92 -26.11 -2.72
CA PRO A 247 -21.68 -25.79 -3.93
C PRO A 247 -21.09 -24.63 -4.74
N ALA A 248 -21.32 -24.63 -6.05
CA ALA A 248 -20.74 -23.65 -6.99
C ALA A 248 -21.06 -22.19 -6.62
N GLU A 249 -22.23 -21.91 -6.04
CA GLU A 249 -22.62 -20.56 -5.59
C GLU A 249 -21.69 -19.96 -4.52
N TYR A 250 -20.93 -20.80 -3.79
CA TYR A 250 -19.95 -20.36 -2.80
C TYR A 250 -18.52 -20.28 -3.35
N HIS A 251 -18.33 -20.55 -4.64
CA HIS A 251 -17.02 -20.60 -5.30
C HIS A 251 -16.84 -19.58 -6.43
N ALA A 252 -17.67 -18.53 -6.48
CA ALA A 252 -17.37 -17.36 -7.27
C ALA A 252 -15.96 -16.82 -6.92
N GLN A 253 -15.18 -16.44 -7.93
CA GLN A 253 -13.80 -15.97 -7.79
C GLN A 253 -13.73 -14.63 -7.04
N THR A 254 -14.74 -13.79 -7.22
CA THR A 254 -14.98 -12.56 -6.47
C THR A 254 -16.48 -12.45 -6.13
N TYR A 255 -16.88 -11.37 -5.45
CA TYR A 255 -18.30 -11.08 -5.21
C TYR A 255 -19.05 -10.42 -6.38
N ALA A 256 -18.34 -10.07 -7.46
CA ALA A 256 -18.92 -9.54 -8.70
C ALA A 256 -18.62 -10.39 -9.95
N THR A 257 -17.82 -11.45 -9.84
CA THR A 257 -17.41 -12.25 -10.97
C THR A 257 -17.31 -13.71 -10.55
N ASP A 258 -18.13 -14.56 -11.18
CA ASP A 258 -18.14 -15.99 -10.93
C ASP A 258 -16.79 -16.61 -11.29
N TYR A 259 -16.29 -16.34 -12.50
CA TYR A 259 -14.96 -16.75 -12.93
C TYR A 259 -14.43 -15.90 -14.07
N SER A 260 -13.16 -15.52 -13.96
CA SER A 260 -12.38 -14.85 -15.00
C SER A 260 -11.01 -15.52 -15.14
N PRO A 261 -10.69 -16.10 -16.32
CA PRO A 261 -9.35 -16.63 -16.59
C PRO A 261 -8.27 -15.52 -16.58
N ALA A 262 -8.66 -14.25 -16.72
CA ALA A 262 -7.71 -13.14 -16.58
C ALA A 262 -7.28 -12.90 -15.13
N PHE A 263 -8.18 -13.16 -14.16
CA PHE A 263 -7.87 -13.02 -12.73
C PHE A 263 -7.05 -14.20 -12.18
N SER A 264 -7.20 -15.39 -12.76
CA SER A 264 -6.36 -16.56 -12.41
C SER A 264 -5.01 -16.58 -13.14
N GLY A 265 -4.76 -15.63 -14.05
CA GLY A 265 -3.51 -15.55 -14.81
C GLY A 265 -3.42 -16.55 -15.98
N GLU A 266 -4.52 -17.20 -16.37
CA GLU A 266 -4.57 -18.10 -17.52
C GLU A 266 -4.50 -17.36 -18.86
N LEU A 267 -4.95 -16.11 -18.90
CA LEU A 267 -4.87 -15.28 -20.11
C LEU A 267 -4.56 -13.82 -19.81
N ARG A 268 -4.08 -13.12 -20.84
CA ARG A 268 -3.91 -11.65 -20.82
C ARG A 268 -5.02 -10.97 -21.60
N VAL A 269 -5.45 -9.79 -21.13
CA VAL A 269 -6.48 -8.95 -21.76
C VAL A 269 -5.85 -7.72 -22.42
N PRO A 270 -6.37 -7.25 -23.57
CA PRO A 270 -5.96 -5.97 -24.15
C PRO A 270 -6.34 -4.80 -23.24
N LEU A 271 -5.38 -3.94 -22.89
CA LEU A 271 -5.63 -2.77 -22.04
C LEU A 271 -6.13 -1.56 -22.84
N GLU A 272 -5.78 -1.49 -24.13
CA GLU A 272 -6.12 -0.36 -25.04
C GLU A 272 -7.61 -0.25 -25.35
N SER A 273 -8.41 -1.26 -25.00
CA SER A 273 -9.87 -1.26 -25.20
C SER A 273 -10.67 -0.64 -24.05
N MET A 274 -10.01 -0.13 -23.01
CA MET A 274 -10.72 0.51 -21.89
C MET A 274 -11.26 1.89 -22.29
N PRO A 275 -12.55 2.19 -22.05
CA PRO A 275 -13.10 3.50 -22.35
C PRO A 275 -12.43 4.56 -21.49
N PRO A 276 -12.06 5.73 -22.05
CA PRO A 276 -11.45 6.80 -21.29
C PRO A 276 -12.42 7.31 -20.21
N PRO A 277 -11.93 7.69 -19.02
CA PRO A 277 -12.78 8.23 -17.99
C PRO A 277 -13.43 9.55 -18.45
N HIS A 278 -14.67 9.78 -18.06
CA HIS A 278 -15.37 11.04 -18.30
C HIS A 278 -14.67 12.20 -17.56
N LEU A 279 -14.68 13.41 -18.12
CA LEU A 279 -14.13 14.59 -17.47
C LEU A 279 -15.05 15.04 -16.32
N ASP A 280 -14.68 14.66 -15.11
CA ASP A 280 -15.32 15.09 -13.87
C ASP A 280 -14.25 15.41 -12.80
N GLY A 281 -14.69 15.79 -11.59
CA GLY A 281 -13.77 16.09 -10.50
C GLY A 281 -12.85 14.92 -10.14
N ARG A 282 -13.32 13.67 -10.31
CA ARG A 282 -12.54 12.47 -10.04
C ARG A 282 -11.42 12.30 -11.08
N LYS A 283 -11.69 12.57 -12.37
CA LYS A 283 -10.67 12.60 -13.43
C LYS A 283 -9.68 13.74 -13.24
N VAL A 284 -10.11 14.95 -12.84
CA VAL A 284 -9.21 16.07 -12.55
C VAL A 284 -8.24 15.72 -11.43
N ILE A 285 -8.73 15.17 -10.32
CA ILE A 285 -7.90 14.67 -9.21
C ILE A 285 -6.94 13.59 -9.70
N GLY A 286 -7.45 12.62 -10.45
CA GLY A 286 -6.65 11.52 -11.02
C GLY A 286 -5.52 12.01 -11.92
N ARG A 287 -5.79 13.00 -12.79
CA ARG A 287 -4.79 13.62 -13.66
C ARG A 287 -3.72 14.35 -12.87
N ARG A 288 -4.11 15.17 -11.89
CA ARG A 288 -3.12 15.90 -11.08
C ARG A 288 -2.26 14.93 -10.28
N ALA A 289 -2.85 13.90 -9.70
CA ALA A 289 -2.09 12.86 -9.01
C ALA A 289 -1.18 12.06 -9.96
N ALA A 290 -1.63 11.76 -11.19
CA ALA A 290 -0.83 11.08 -12.19
C ALA A 290 0.41 11.89 -12.64
N CYS A 291 0.38 13.22 -12.56
CA CYS A 291 1.58 14.05 -12.76
C CYS A 291 2.70 13.78 -11.76
N GLU A 292 2.40 13.16 -10.62
CA GLU A 292 3.38 12.79 -9.62
C GLU A 292 4.02 11.42 -9.88
N LEU A 293 3.51 10.64 -10.85
CA LEU A 293 4.06 9.32 -11.19
C LEU A 293 5.52 9.45 -11.66
N ILE A 294 6.34 8.49 -11.26
CA ILE A 294 7.77 8.45 -11.57
C ILE A 294 8.01 7.16 -12.35
N PRO A 295 8.50 7.23 -13.60
CA PRO A 295 8.82 6.03 -14.37
C PRO A 295 9.82 5.12 -13.66
N GLY A 296 9.63 3.80 -13.77
CA GLY A 296 10.45 2.76 -13.17
C GLY A 296 10.18 2.48 -11.69
N THR A 297 9.15 3.08 -11.09
CA THR A 297 8.86 2.94 -9.65
C THR A 297 7.79 1.89 -9.33
N LEU A 298 7.88 1.29 -8.14
CA LEU A 298 6.83 0.45 -7.58
C LEU A 298 5.83 1.30 -6.81
N ILE A 299 4.55 1.18 -7.19
CA ILE A 299 3.50 1.99 -6.61
C ILE A 299 2.33 1.15 -6.11
N ASN A 300 1.66 1.66 -5.08
CA ASN A 300 0.38 1.13 -4.62
C ASN A 300 -0.75 2.15 -4.85
N LEU A 301 -1.88 1.66 -5.34
CA LEU A 301 -3.10 2.45 -5.55
C LEU A 301 -4.19 1.91 -4.62
N GLY A 302 -4.68 2.75 -3.72
CA GLY A 302 -5.81 2.41 -2.85
C GLY A 302 -7.14 2.33 -3.60
N ILE A 303 -8.15 1.75 -2.94
CA ILE A 303 -9.53 1.71 -3.44
C ILE A 303 -10.20 3.10 -3.41
N GLY A 304 -11.16 3.31 -4.31
CA GLY A 304 -11.99 4.53 -4.34
C GLY A 304 -11.35 5.64 -5.16
N MET A 305 -11.10 6.82 -4.57
CA MET A 305 -10.54 7.95 -5.33
C MET A 305 -9.23 7.61 -6.07
N PRO A 306 -8.26 6.86 -5.51
CA PRO A 306 -7.02 6.53 -6.21
C PRO A 306 -7.19 5.65 -7.47
N GLU A 307 -8.33 4.96 -7.64
CA GLU A 307 -8.64 4.25 -8.89
C GLU A 307 -8.67 5.20 -10.11
N SER A 308 -8.94 6.50 -9.91
CA SER A 308 -8.89 7.48 -10.99
C SER A 308 -7.46 7.70 -11.51
N VAL A 309 -6.44 7.48 -10.67
CA VAL A 309 -5.04 7.51 -11.09
C VAL A 309 -4.75 6.35 -12.03
N ALA A 310 -5.25 5.14 -11.73
CA ALA A 310 -5.13 3.99 -12.62
C ALA A 310 -5.83 4.23 -13.97
N GLY A 311 -7.05 4.79 -13.94
CA GLY A 311 -7.81 5.11 -15.14
C GLY A 311 -7.12 6.14 -16.04
N VAL A 312 -6.56 7.20 -15.45
CA VAL A 312 -5.77 8.19 -16.20
C VAL A 312 -4.44 7.60 -16.68
N ALA A 313 -3.77 6.79 -15.86
CA ALA A 313 -2.55 6.12 -16.27
C ALA A 313 -2.80 5.17 -17.46
N ALA A 314 -3.96 4.52 -17.53
CA ALA A 314 -4.37 3.73 -18.68
C ALA A 314 -4.62 4.62 -19.92
N GLU A 315 -5.42 5.69 -19.77
CA GLU A 315 -5.73 6.65 -20.85
C GLU A 315 -4.47 7.28 -21.47
N GLU A 316 -3.49 7.60 -20.62
CA GLU A 316 -2.24 8.29 -21.02
C GLU A 316 -1.10 7.31 -21.35
N GLY A 317 -1.32 5.99 -21.30
CA GLY A 317 -0.30 4.97 -21.61
C GLY A 317 0.84 4.86 -20.59
N LEU A 318 0.60 5.30 -19.35
CA LEU A 318 1.56 5.33 -18.24
C LEU A 318 1.70 4.00 -17.50
N LEU A 319 0.76 3.07 -17.65
CA LEU A 319 0.80 1.77 -16.94
C LEU A 319 2.08 0.97 -17.24
N SER A 320 2.66 1.14 -18.43
CA SER A 320 3.93 0.50 -18.81
C SER A 320 5.17 1.14 -18.16
N LEU A 321 5.01 2.32 -17.56
CA LEU A 321 6.09 3.07 -16.94
C LEU A 321 6.21 2.82 -15.43
N VAL A 322 5.24 2.16 -14.80
CA VAL A 322 5.24 1.91 -13.36
C VAL A 322 4.81 0.48 -13.07
N THR A 323 5.27 -0.08 -11.97
CA THR A 323 4.80 -1.38 -11.51
C THR A 323 3.72 -1.18 -10.45
N LEU A 324 2.47 -1.46 -10.81
CA LEU A 324 1.35 -1.43 -9.87
C LEU A 324 1.42 -2.63 -8.92
N THR A 325 1.12 -2.39 -7.66
CA THR A 325 1.03 -3.45 -6.65
C THR A 325 -0.25 -3.29 -5.83
N ALA A 326 -0.83 -4.41 -5.40
CA ALA A 326 -1.95 -4.43 -4.46
C ALA A 326 -1.57 -5.22 -3.20
N GLU A 327 -2.05 -4.76 -2.05
CA GLU A 327 -1.73 -5.32 -0.74
C GLU A 327 -2.04 -6.81 -0.55
N PRO A 328 -3.01 -7.46 -1.23
CA PRO A 328 -3.19 -8.90 -1.05
C PRO A 328 -2.18 -9.77 -1.82
N GLY A 329 -1.24 -9.18 -2.57
CA GLY A 329 -0.12 -9.90 -3.18
C GLY A 329 0.07 -9.72 -4.68
N VAL A 330 -0.70 -8.87 -5.34
CA VAL A 330 -0.59 -8.60 -6.79
C VAL A 330 0.65 -7.75 -7.07
N ILE A 331 1.45 -8.16 -8.05
CA ILE A 331 2.57 -7.39 -8.62
C ILE A 331 2.40 -7.31 -10.15
N GLY A 332 2.39 -6.09 -10.67
CA GLY A 332 2.16 -5.79 -12.08
C GLY A 332 0.69 -5.92 -12.49
N GLY A 333 0.42 -5.64 -13.77
CA GLY A 333 -0.94 -5.70 -14.31
C GLY A 333 -1.82 -4.51 -13.89
N LEU A 334 -3.12 -4.64 -14.11
CA LEU A 334 -4.12 -3.62 -13.78
C LEU A 334 -5.08 -4.16 -12.69
N PRO A 335 -5.08 -3.56 -11.48
CA PRO A 335 -6.02 -3.91 -10.43
C PRO A 335 -7.47 -3.68 -10.85
N ALA A 336 -8.35 -4.60 -10.44
CA ALA A 336 -9.78 -4.45 -10.57
C ALA A 336 -10.36 -3.62 -9.41
N SER A 337 -11.59 -3.12 -9.58
CA SER A 337 -12.26 -2.23 -8.62
C SER A 337 -13.57 -2.80 -8.08
N GLY A 338 -14.17 -2.10 -7.12
CA GLY A 338 -15.46 -2.49 -6.53
C GLY A 338 -15.40 -3.86 -5.86
N LEU A 339 -16.38 -4.73 -6.13
CA LEU A 339 -16.42 -6.09 -5.56
C LEU A 339 -15.43 -7.08 -6.22
N ASN A 340 -14.67 -6.62 -7.23
CA ASN A 340 -13.51 -7.31 -7.78
C ASN A 340 -12.18 -6.82 -7.16
N PHE A 341 -12.23 -5.83 -6.26
CA PHE A 341 -11.02 -5.25 -5.67
C PHE A 341 -10.14 -6.31 -5.00
N GLY A 342 -8.83 -6.17 -5.20
CA GLY A 342 -7.81 -7.15 -4.83
C GLY A 342 -7.39 -8.04 -5.99
N ALA A 343 -8.30 -8.38 -6.92
CA ALA A 343 -7.92 -9.08 -8.15
C ALA A 343 -7.28 -8.11 -9.15
N ALA A 344 -6.56 -8.66 -10.13
CA ALA A 344 -5.98 -7.90 -11.22
C ALA A 344 -5.96 -8.72 -12.50
N VAL A 345 -5.89 -8.02 -13.64
CA VAL A 345 -5.63 -8.64 -14.94
C VAL A 345 -4.20 -8.36 -15.36
N ASN A 346 -3.64 -9.24 -16.20
CA ASN A 346 -2.27 -9.10 -16.72
C ASN A 346 -1.19 -9.07 -15.63
N THR A 347 -1.49 -9.58 -14.44
CA THR A 347 -0.59 -9.73 -13.30
C THR A 347 0.72 -10.40 -13.74
N GLU A 348 1.85 -9.87 -13.29
CA GLU A 348 3.18 -10.40 -13.62
C GLU A 348 3.64 -11.42 -12.58
N ALA A 349 3.31 -11.16 -11.31
CA ALA A 349 3.58 -12.06 -10.21
C ALA A 349 2.50 -11.96 -9.13
N LEU A 350 2.29 -13.08 -8.44
CA LEU A 350 1.43 -13.17 -7.27
C LEU A 350 2.28 -13.71 -6.11
N VAL A 351 2.34 -12.95 -5.03
CA VAL A 351 2.99 -13.36 -3.77
C VAL A 351 1.96 -13.50 -2.68
N ASP A 352 2.31 -14.17 -1.58
CA ASP A 352 1.41 -14.29 -0.44
C ASP A 352 1.30 -12.93 0.28
N GLN A 353 0.13 -12.67 0.88
CA GLN A 353 -0.19 -11.35 1.45
C GLN A 353 0.82 -10.93 2.54
N ASN A 354 1.21 -11.84 3.41
CA ASN A 354 2.23 -11.58 4.44
C ASN A 354 3.59 -11.16 3.89
N GLN A 355 4.02 -11.74 2.75
CA GLN A 355 5.26 -11.38 2.06
C GLN A 355 5.14 -10.02 1.37
N GLN A 356 3.98 -9.71 0.81
CA GLN A 356 3.70 -8.38 0.27
C GLN A 356 3.81 -7.31 1.35
N PHE A 357 3.30 -7.59 2.56
CA PHE A 357 3.45 -6.67 3.69
C PHE A 357 4.87 -6.63 4.26
N ASP A 358 5.69 -7.69 4.14
CA ASP A 358 7.12 -7.56 4.45
C ASP A 358 7.78 -6.51 3.54
N PHE A 359 7.44 -6.53 2.26
CA PHE A 359 7.94 -5.56 1.28
C PHE A 359 7.44 -4.14 1.57
N TYR A 360 6.15 -3.97 1.87
CA TYR A 360 5.59 -2.66 2.19
C TYR A 360 6.15 -2.09 3.50
N ASP A 361 6.14 -2.89 4.57
CA ASP A 361 6.59 -2.46 5.90
C ASP A 361 8.11 -2.20 5.93
N GLY A 362 8.86 -2.85 5.05
CA GLY A 362 10.28 -2.59 4.82
C GLY A 362 10.59 -1.33 4.02
N GLY A 363 9.58 -0.58 3.56
CA GLY A 363 9.76 0.64 2.76
C GLY A 363 10.07 0.38 1.28
N GLY A 364 9.61 -0.76 0.76
CA GLY A 364 9.80 -1.14 -0.64
C GLY A 364 8.98 -0.33 -1.64
N LEU A 365 7.91 0.32 -1.21
CA LEU A 365 7.10 1.18 -2.07
C LEU A 365 7.77 2.55 -2.29
N ASP A 366 7.95 2.90 -3.55
CA ASP A 366 8.42 4.24 -3.92
C ASP A 366 7.29 5.26 -3.73
N GLN A 367 6.07 4.92 -4.17
CA GLN A 367 4.92 5.82 -4.11
C GLN A 367 3.63 5.11 -3.69
N ALA A 368 2.78 5.82 -2.95
CA ALA A 368 1.43 5.37 -2.66
C ALA A 368 0.40 6.48 -2.94
N TYR A 369 -0.72 6.08 -3.52
CA TYR A 369 -1.86 6.96 -3.79
C TYR A 369 -3.06 6.47 -2.99
N LEU A 370 -3.50 7.28 -2.03
CA LEU A 370 -4.47 6.85 -1.02
C LEU A 370 -5.60 7.86 -0.85
N GLY A 371 -6.78 7.37 -0.46
CA GLY A 371 -7.90 8.25 -0.14
C GLY A 371 -7.66 9.09 1.12
N MET A 372 -8.42 10.18 1.28
CA MET A 372 -8.48 10.95 2.52
C MET A 372 -9.92 11.33 2.87
N ALA A 373 -10.35 11.10 4.12
CA ALA A 373 -11.67 11.49 4.62
C ALA A 373 -11.61 12.80 5.43
N GLN A 374 -10.68 12.90 6.38
CA GLN A 374 -10.37 14.16 7.08
C GLN A 374 -8.87 14.41 7.04
N VAL A 375 -8.48 15.68 7.02
CA VAL A 375 -7.12 16.18 7.11
C VAL A 375 -7.08 17.30 8.13
N ASP A 376 -6.09 17.32 9.03
CA ASP A 376 -5.89 18.42 9.97
C ASP A 376 -4.64 19.26 9.68
N ALA A 377 -4.49 20.38 10.39
CA ALA A 377 -3.39 21.33 10.19
C ALA A 377 -1.99 20.73 10.34
N ALA A 378 -1.86 19.65 11.13
CA ALA A 378 -0.59 18.96 11.33
C ALA A 378 -0.26 17.99 10.17
N GLY A 379 -1.17 17.82 9.21
CA GLY A 379 -1.08 16.87 8.12
C GLY A 379 -1.45 15.45 8.53
N ASN A 380 -2.22 15.27 9.60
CA ASN A 380 -2.77 13.94 9.90
C ASN A 380 -3.90 13.63 8.93
N VAL A 381 -4.07 12.35 8.60
CA VAL A 381 -5.19 11.87 7.78
C VAL A 381 -6.01 10.84 8.56
N ASN A 382 -7.32 10.97 8.46
CA ASN A 382 -8.27 9.97 8.90
C ASN A 382 -8.98 9.33 7.71
N VAL A 383 -9.06 8.00 7.75
CA VAL A 383 -9.90 7.17 6.87
C VAL A 383 -10.63 6.07 7.64
N SER A 384 -10.37 5.90 8.94
CA SER A 384 -10.74 4.71 9.69
C SER A 384 -12.09 4.84 10.40
N ARG A 385 -12.33 5.96 11.09
CA ARG A 385 -13.63 6.26 11.71
C ARG A 385 -13.91 7.76 11.70
N PHE A 386 -15.04 8.15 11.13
CA PHE A 386 -15.47 9.55 11.07
C PHE A 386 -16.99 9.63 10.96
N GLY A 387 -17.60 10.49 11.77
CA GLY A 387 -19.06 10.57 11.89
C GLY A 387 -19.68 9.20 12.21
N LYS A 388 -20.54 8.68 11.32
CA LYS A 388 -21.18 7.36 11.48
C LYS A 388 -20.44 6.24 10.74
N THR A 389 -19.38 6.55 10.00
CA THR A 389 -18.66 5.60 9.17
C THR A 389 -17.55 4.95 9.98
N PHE A 390 -17.50 3.62 9.96
CA PHE A 390 -16.40 2.82 10.50
C PHE A 390 -15.86 1.90 9.41
N ALA A 391 -14.80 2.34 8.74
CA ALA A 391 -14.13 1.59 7.69
C ALA A 391 -12.97 0.75 8.23
N GLY A 392 -12.38 1.18 9.35
CA GLY A 392 -11.12 0.64 9.85
C GLY A 392 -9.92 1.06 8.99
N CYS A 393 -8.72 0.63 9.38
CA CYS A 393 -7.48 1.09 8.75
C CYS A 393 -6.97 0.21 7.59
N GLY A 394 -7.36 -1.06 7.49
CA GLY A 394 -6.88 -1.99 6.46
C GLY A 394 -5.35 -1.96 6.32
N GLY A 395 -4.85 -2.02 5.09
CA GLY A 395 -3.44 -1.81 4.77
C GLY A 395 -2.98 -0.35 4.80
N PHE A 396 -3.87 0.62 5.06
CA PHE A 396 -3.56 2.05 4.90
C PHE A 396 -2.36 2.49 5.75
N ILE A 397 -2.28 2.04 7.01
CA ILE A 397 -1.18 2.40 7.91
C ILE A 397 0.14 1.80 7.41
N ASN A 398 0.13 0.50 7.06
CA ASN A 398 1.28 -0.20 6.48
C ASN A 398 1.86 0.55 5.28
N ILE A 399 0.98 0.95 4.34
CA ILE A 399 1.34 1.61 3.09
C ILE A 399 1.79 3.05 3.35
N SER A 400 0.94 3.86 3.98
CA SER A 400 1.19 5.31 4.12
C SER A 400 2.39 5.64 5.01
N GLN A 401 2.73 4.79 6.00
CA GLN A 401 3.85 5.07 6.90
C GLN A 401 5.20 4.68 6.32
N ASN A 402 5.27 3.79 5.33
CA ASN A 402 6.53 3.23 4.83
C ASN A 402 6.82 3.57 3.37
N SER A 403 5.83 4.03 2.60
CA SER A 403 6.08 4.57 1.26
C SER A 403 6.89 5.87 1.32
N ARG A 404 7.89 5.99 0.44
CA ARG A 404 8.78 7.16 0.38
C ARG A 404 8.03 8.45 0.02
N LYS A 405 7.05 8.32 -0.89
CA LYS A 405 6.12 9.38 -1.27
C LYS A 405 4.67 8.93 -1.12
N VAL A 406 3.84 9.78 -0.54
CA VAL A 406 2.40 9.53 -0.39
C VAL A 406 1.62 10.70 -0.98
N VAL A 407 0.69 10.38 -1.89
CA VAL A 407 -0.22 11.35 -2.50
C VAL A 407 -1.64 11.00 -2.07
N PHE A 408 -2.16 11.77 -1.12
CA PHE A 408 -3.56 11.67 -0.71
C PHE A 408 -4.45 12.32 -1.75
N VAL A 409 -5.48 11.61 -2.19
CA VAL A 409 -6.44 12.06 -3.20
C VAL A 409 -7.86 12.04 -2.64
N GLY A 410 -8.61 13.10 -2.90
CA GLY A 410 -9.98 13.20 -2.45
C GLY A 410 -10.57 14.55 -2.79
N THR A 411 -11.90 14.64 -2.85
CA THR A 411 -12.55 15.94 -2.99
C THR A 411 -12.25 16.83 -1.78
N PHE A 412 -12.31 18.15 -1.97
CA PHE A 412 -12.06 19.14 -0.92
C PHE A 412 -13.15 19.15 0.15
N THR A 413 -14.42 19.08 -0.28
CA THR A 413 -15.61 18.93 0.56
C THR A 413 -16.37 17.66 0.16
N CYS A 414 -17.32 17.21 0.98
CA CYS A 414 -18.20 16.08 0.65
C CYS A 414 -19.67 16.38 1.00
N GLY A 415 -20.58 15.48 0.61
CA GLY A 415 -22.02 15.65 0.85
C GLY A 415 -22.73 16.48 -0.22
N GLY A 416 -22.54 16.13 -1.50
CA GLY A 416 -23.30 16.71 -2.62
C GLY A 416 -22.63 17.86 -3.37
N LEU A 417 -21.29 17.94 -3.32
CA LEU A 417 -20.47 18.81 -4.17
C LEU A 417 -20.83 18.57 -5.65
N LYS A 418 -21.11 19.65 -6.39
CA LYS A 418 -21.36 19.63 -7.84
C LYS A 418 -20.43 20.61 -8.54
N LEU A 419 -19.80 20.13 -9.61
CA LEU A 419 -18.76 20.83 -10.34
C LEU A 419 -19.15 20.94 -11.81
N GLU A 420 -18.74 22.03 -12.44
CA GLU A 420 -18.65 22.17 -13.89
C GLU A 420 -17.19 22.33 -14.28
N ILE A 421 -16.75 21.52 -15.24
CA ILE A 421 -15.37 21.48 -15.71
C ILE A 421 -15.39 21.61 -17.23
N GLY A 422 -14.58 22.53 -17.75
CA GLY A 422 -14.46 22.78 -19.18
C GLY A 422 -13.70 24.07 -19.46
N GLU A 423 -13.28 24.27 -20.71
CA GLU A 423 -12.54 25.49 -21.13
C GLU A 423 -11.29 25.78 -20.27
N GLY A 424 -10.65 24.74 -19.72
CA GLY A 424 -9.44 24.89 -18.89
C GLY A 424 -9.68 25.46 -17.49
N ARG A 425 -10.92 25.42 -16.98
CA ARG A 425 -11.29 25.94 -15.65
C ARG A 425 -12.24 25.02 -14.89
N LEU A 426 -12.31 25.25 -13.59
CA LEU A 426 -13.27 24.64 -12.67
C LEU A 426 -14.27 25.69 -12.17
N ARG A 427 -15.54 25.30 -12.06
CA ARG A 427 -16.59 26.10 -11.41
C ARG A 427 -17.34 25.25 -10.40
N ILE A 428 -17.50 25.73 -9.17
CA ILE A 428 -18.32 25.08 -8.15
C ILE A 428 -19.76 25.52 -8.34
N VAL A 429 -20.63 24.58 -8.73
CA VAL A 429 -22.07 24.84 -8.93
C VAL A 429 -22.82 24.72 -7.61
N LYS A 430 -22.41 23.77 -6.76
CA LYS A 430 -22.96 23.55 -5.43
C LYS A 430 -21.84 23.04 -4.53
N GLU A 431 -21.64 23.72 -3.40
CA GLU A 431 -20.66 23.30 -2.40
C GLU A 431 -21.12 22.03 -1.64
N GLY A 432 -20.14 21.24 -1.17
CA GLY A 432 -20.36 20.11 -0.28
C GLY A 432 -20.83 20.55 1.12
N GLN A 433 -21.65 19.71 1.76
CA GLN A 433 -22.19 19.97 3.10
C GLN A 433 -21.17 19.82 4.22
N SER A 434 -20.11 19.04 4.02
CA SER A 434 -19.13 18.73 5.07
C SER A 434 -17.72 19.07 4.61
N ARG A 435 -17.00 19.77 5.48
CA ARG A 435 -15.58 20.10 5.30
C ARG A 435 -14.73 18.89 5.65
N LYS A 436 -13.61 18.74 4.93
CA LYS A 436 -12.65 17.65 5.17
C LYS A 436 -11.34 18.15 5.75
N PHE A 437 -11.05 19.44 5.63
CA PHE A 437 -9.93 20.11 6.27
C PHE A 437 -10.38 20.68 7.62
N VAL A 438 -10.21 19.89 8.68
CA VAL A 438 -10.76 20.09 10.03
C VAL A 438 -9.66 20.50 11.01
N PRO A 439 -9.97 21.05 12.20
CA PRO A 439 -8.95 21.49 13.15
C PRO A 439 -8.13 20.33 13.72
N ALA A 440 -8.80 19.20 13.95
CA ALA A 440 -8.22 17.94 14.38
C ALA A 440 -9.03 16.79 13.80
N VAL A 441 -8.37 15.75 13.31
CA VAL A 441 -9.06 14.55 12.83
C VAL A 441 -9.65 13.75 13.99
N GLU A 442 -10.80 13.10 13.77
CA GLU A 442 -11.44 12.26 14.81
C GLU A 442 -10.58 11.06 15.21
N GLN A 443 -9.79 10.53 14.27
CA GLN A 443 -8.88 9.42 14.49
C GLN A 443 -7.65 9.55 13.58
N VAL A 444 -6.46 9.62 14.18
CA VAL A 444 -5.21 9.68 13.41
C VAL A 444 -4.95 8.30 12.79
N THR A 445 -5.13 8.16 11.48
CA THR A 445 -4.78 6.93 10.74
C THR A 445 -3.41 7.06 10.09
N PHE A 446 -3.05 8.26 9.63
CA PHE A 446 -1.70 8.64 9.24
C PHE A 446 -1.26 9.87 10.04
N SER A 447 -0.02 9.84 10.54
CA SER A 447 0.56 10.91 11.35
C SER A 447 1.47 11.79 10.51
N GLY A 448 1.06 13.04 10.28
CA GLY A 448 1.87 14.01 9.55
C GLY A 448 3.17 14.32 10.27
N LYS A 449 3.16 14.35 11.61
CA LYS A 449 4.38 14.53 12.43
C LYS A 449 5.40 13.42 12.13
N ARG A 450 4.98 12.16 12.18
CA ARG A 450 5.86 11.02 11.94
C ARG A 450 6.39 11.01 10.50
N ALA A 451 5.55 11.33 9.52
CA ALA A 451 5.99 11.42 8.13
C ALA A 451 7.11 12.45 7.93
N ARG A 452 7.05 13.59 8.63
CA ARG A 452 8.14 14.59 8.64
C ARG A 452 9.41 14.08 9.31
N GLU A 453 9.29 13.41 10.46
CA GLU A 453 10.44 12.82 11.16
C GLU A 453 11.18 11.78 10.32
N LEU A 454 10.43 11.03 9.48
CA LEU A 454 10.98 10.06 8.54
C LEU A 454 11.43 10.68 7.20
N GLY A 455 11.09 11.95 6.95
CA GLY A 455 11.43 12.66 5.71
C GLY A 455 10.63 12.20 4.48
N HIS A 456 9.40 11.69 4.69
CA HIS A 456 8.55 11.22 3.60
C HIS A 456 7.89 12.39 2.87
N GLU A 457 7.89 12.35 1.54
CA GLU A 457 7.20 13.35 0.74
C GLU A 457 5.69 13.12 0.81
N THR A 458 4.91 14.09 1.29
CA THR A 458 3.45 13.94 1.43
C THR A 458 2.70 15.07 0.74
N MET A 459 1.72 14.72 -0.09
CA MET A 459 0.87 15.64 -0.84
C MET A 459 -0.61 15.34 -0.63
N TYR A 460 -1.45 16.36 -0.83
CA TYR A 460 -2.91 16.27 -0.74
C TYR A 460 -3.49 16.94 -1.99
N VAL A 461 -4.12 16.15 -2.85
CA VAL A 461 -4.62 16.57 -4.15
C VAL A 461 -6.14 16.51 -4.12
N THR A 462 -6.76 17.65 -4.40
CA THR A 462 -8.21 17.81 -4.55
C THR A 462 -8.56 18.31 -5.94
N GLU A 463 -9.85 18.46 -6.23
CA GLU A 463 -10.31 19.03 -7.49
C GLU A 463 -9.91 20.51 -7.65
N ARG A 464 -9.72 21.24 -6.54
CA ARG A 464 -9.59 22.70 -6.52
C ARG A 464 -8.25 23.23 -5.98
N ALA A 465 -7.51 22.41 -5.25
CA ALA A 465 -6.30 22.80 -4.54
C ALA A 465 -5.34 21.62 -4.32
N VAL A 466 -4.05 21.93 -4.32
CA VAL A 466 -2.96 20.99 -4.00
C VAL A 466 -2.20 21.51 -2.79
N PHE A 467 -1.99 20.63 -1.81
CA PHE A 467 -1.21 20.91 -0.62
C PHE A 467 0.00 19.98 -0.52
N ARG A 468 1.02 20.47 0.18
CA ARG A 468 2.21 19.71 0.54
C ARG A 468 2.44 19.79 2.04
N LEU A 469 2.89 18.69 2.64
CA LEU A 469 3.33 18.68 4.02
C LEU A 469 4.74 19.28 4.11
N THR A 470 4.90 20.32 4.93
CA THR A 470 6.18 20.99 5.21
C THR A 470 6.49 20.91 6.70
N ASP A 471 7.68 21.33 7.12
CA ASP A 471 8.05 21.45 8.53
C ASP A 471 7.08 22.36 9.33
N GLY A 472 6.42 23.30 8.65
CA GLY A 472 5.43 24.22 9.22
C GLY A 472 3.98 23.70 9.21
N GLY A 473 3.72 22.50 8.71
CA GLY A 473 2.37 21.95 8.54
C GLY A 473 1.95 21.88 7.06
N LEU A 474 0.66 22.03 6.78
CA LEU A 474 0.16 22.05 5.40
C LEU A 474 0.46 23.38 4.72
N ARG A 475 1.04 23.31 3.53
CA ARG A 475 1.21 24.44 2.62
C ARG A 475 0.39 24.28 1.36
N LEU A 476 -0.41 25.28 1.02
CA LEU A 476 -1.12 25.40 -0.26
C LEU A 476 -0.11 25.74 -1.36
N GLU A 477 0.01 24.85 -2.35
CA GLU A 477 0.97 24.92 -3.45
C GLU A 477 0.33 25.41 -4.75
N GLU A 478 -0.86 24.90 -5.06
CA GLU A 478 -1.57 25.17 -6.31
C GLU A 478 -3.07 25.38 -6.06
N ILE A 479 -3.68 26.26 -6.84
CA ILE A 479 -5.14 26.48 -6.89
C ILE A 479 -5.65 26.27 -8.33
N ALA A 480 -6.85 25.68 -8.46
CA ALA A 480 -7.48 25.46 -9.75
C ALA A 480 -7.87 26.79 -10.43
N PRO A 481 -7.75 26.91 -11.76
CA PRO A 481 -8.25 28.05 -12.50
C PRO A 481 -9.77 28.20 -12.31
N GLY A 482 -10.21 29.41 -12.01
CA GLY A 482 -11.63 29.73 -11.78
C GLY A 482 -12.08 29.59 -10.33
N ILE A 483 -11.20 29.19 -9.40
CA ILE A 483 -11.49 29.07 -7.98
C ILE A 483 -10.98 30.30 -7.21
N ASP A 484 -11.81 30.83 -6.33
CA ASP A 484 -11.48 31.92 -5.42
C ASP A 484 -10.77 31.42 -4.16
N LEU A 485 -9.57 31.97 -3.89
CA LEU A 485 -8.74 31.55 -2.76
C LEU A 485 -9.44 31.77 -1.41
N GLU A 486 -10.07 32.93 -1.21
CA GLU A 486 -10.61 33.31 0.09
C GLU A 486 -11.90 32.55 0.41
N HIS A 487 -12.84 32.45 -0.54
CA HIS A 487 -14.17 31.91 -0.30
C HIS A 487 -14.28 30.40 -0.56
N GLU A 488 -13.60 29.91 -1.59
CA GLU A 488 -13.76 28.52 -2.08
C GLU A 488 -12.63 27.59 -1.64
N VAL A 489 -11.53 28.13 -1.11
CA VAL A 489 -10.45 27.36 -0.47
C VAL A 489 -10.39 27.67 1.02
N LEU A 490 -9.92 28.85 1.43
CA LEU A 490 -9.69 29.19 2.84
C LEU A 490 -10.99 29.20 3.65
N GLY A 491 -12.07 29.74 3.09
CA GLY A 491 -13.41 29.75 3.69
C GLY A 491 -14.04 28.37 3.86
N GLN A 492 -13.50 27.34 3.18
CA GLN A 492 -13.94 25.95 3.29
C GLN A 492 -13.02 25.08 4.17
N MET A 493 -12.00 25.68 4.78
CA MET A 493 -11.13 25.05 5.76
C MET A 493 -11.48 25.52 7.17
N GLU A 494 -11.19 24.69 8.17
CA GLU A 494 -11.34 25.06 9.59
C GLU A 494 -10.00 25.45 10.24
N PHE A 495 -8.96 25.63 9.42
CA PHE A 495 -7.67 26.18 9.78
C PHE A 495 -7.04 26.88 8.58
N THR A 496 -6.07 27.75 8.82
CA THR A 496 -5.34 28.46 7.75
C THR A 496 -4.03 27.73 7.45
N PRO A 497 -3.80 27.26 6.21
CA PRO A 497 -2.54 26.64 5.81
C PRO A 497 -1.45 27.72 5.56
N GLU A 498 -0.19 27.31 5.50
CA GLU A 498 0.85 28.12 4.87
C GLU A 498 0.48 28.33 3.39
N ILE A 499 0.72 29.52 2.83
CA ILE A 499 0.43 29.81 1.41
C ILE A 499 1.75 30.05 0.69
N LYS A 500 2.04 29.25 -0.34
CA LYS A 500 3.19 29.48 -1.21
C LYS A 500 3.07 30.84 -1.91
N ARG A 501 4.18 31.57 -2.01
CA ARG A 501 4.24 32.88 -2.67
C ARG A 501 5.35 32.89 -3.73
N PRO A 502 5.04 33.10 -5.02
CA PRO A 502 3.69 33.19 -5.60
C PRO A 502 2.95 31.84 -5.56
N LEU A 503 1.63 31.89 -5.37
CA LEU A 503 0.78 30.70 -5.38
C LEU A 503 0.71 30.14 -6.81
N GLY A 504 0.90 28.83 -6.96
CA GLY A 504 0.83 28.17 -8.26
C GLY A 504 -0.60 28.06 -8.78
N THR A 505 -0.76 28.03 -10.10
CA THR A 505 -2.02 27.65 -10.74
C THR A 505 -1.91 26.21 -11.24
N MET A 506 -2.93 25.39 -10.97
CA MET A 506 -2.99 24.03 -11.51
C MET A 506 -3.02 24.08 -13.05
N ASP A 507 -2.37 23.10 -13.70
CA ASP A 507 -2.26 23.06 -15.16
C ASP A 507 -3.64 23.07 -15.85
N LEU A 508 -3.81 23.94 -16.87
CA LEU A 508 -5.08 24.12 -17.58
C LEU A 508 -5.54 22.82 -18.27
N GLY A 509 -4.61 21.98 -18.71
CA GLY A 509 -4.88 20.68 -19.35
C GLY A 509 -5.60 19.70 -18.43
N LEU A 510 -5.50 19.86 -17.11
CA LEU A 510 -6.27 19.06 -16.14
C LEU A 510 -7.79 19.19 -16.37
N PHE A 511 -8.23 20.37 -16.81
CA PHE A 511 -9.64 20.77 -16.93
C PHE A 511 -10.15 20.78 -18.38
N ARG A 512 -9.44 20.14 -19.32
CA ARG A 512 -9.81 19.99 -20.72
C ARG A 512 -10.27 18.57 -21.05
N ALA A 513 -11.06 18.38 -22.11
CA ALA A 513 -11.59 17.06 -22.45
C ALA A 513 -10.51 16.13 -23.01
N GLU A 514 -9.57 16.71 -23.76
CA GLU A 514 -8.49 15.99 -24.43
C GLU A 514 -7.50 15.38 -23.42
N PRO A 515 -6.81 14.28 -23.80
CA PRO A 515 -5.64 13.79 -23.07
C PRO A 515 -4.57 14.86 -22.91
N MET A 516 -3.85 14.84 -21.79
CA MET A 516 -2.79 15.79 -21.46
C MET A 516 -1.48 15.49 -22.16
N GLY A 517 -1.29 14.26 -22.66
CA GLY A 517 0.01 13.80 -23.15
C GLY A 517 1.00 13.58 -22.01
N LEU A 518 0.51 13.07 -20.86
CA LEU A 518 1.33 12.89 -19.65
C LEU A 518 2.53 11.99 -19.90
N ARG A 519 2.41 10.96 -20.75
CA ARG A 519 3.53 10.08 -21.09
C ARG A 519 4.70 10.87 -21.64
N ARG A 520 4.44 11.74 -22.59
CA ARG A 520 5.43 12.64 -23.17
C ARG A 520 6.02 13.56 -22.09
N LEU A 521 5.20 14.15 -21.24
CA LEU A 521 5.66 15.06 -20.18
C LEU A 521 6.55 14.37 -19.13
N LEU A 522 6.25 13.11 -18.79
CA LEU A 522 7.00 12.31 -17.83
C LEU A 522 8.29 11.74 -18.45
N GLU A 523 8.25 11.31 -19.72
CA GLU A 523 9.41 10.83 -20.46
C GLU A 523 10.36 11.97 -20.88
N GLU A 524 9.83 13.16 -21.22
CA GLU A 524 10.57 14.34 -21.69
C GLU A 524 10.86 15.37 -20.59
N ARG A 525 10.71 15.01 -19.30
CA ARG A 525 10.87 15.95 -18.17
C ARG A 525 12.17 16.78 -18.36
N PRO A 526 12.08 18.10 -18.62
CA PRO A 526 13.22 18.89 -19.04
C PRO A 526 14.36 18.72 -18.06
N LEU A 527 15.55 18.46 -18.57
CA LEU A 527 16.69 18.10 -17.73
C LEU A 527 16.97 19.16 -16.66
N SER A 528 16.66 20.44 -16.93
CA SER A 528 16.76 21.55 -15.98
C SER A 528 15.80 21.50 -14.79
N SER A 529 14.62 20.89 -14.91
CA SER A 529 13.66 20.78 -13.79
C SER A 529 14.05 19.70 -12.77
N ARG A 530 15.11 18.95 -13.06
CA ARG A 530 15.70 17.94 -12.17
C ARG A 530 16.74 18.51 -11.20
N PHE A 531 16.99 19.82 -11.25
CA PHE A 531 18.02 20.47 -10.45
C PHE A 531 17.39 21.48 -9.48
N GLU A 532 17.62 21.32 -8.18
CA GLU A 532 17.12 22.22 -7.15
C GLU A 532 18.25 22.62 -6.20
N TYR A 533 18.57 23.92 -6.14
CA TYR A 533 19.57 24.44 -5.20
C TYR A 533 18.90 24.96 -3.93
N ASP A 534 19.25 24.39 -2.78
CA ASP A 534 18.84 24.88 -1.47
C ASP A 534 19.89 25.90 -0.96
N PRO A 535 19.58 27.20 -0.95
CA PRO A 535 20.52 28.23 -0.50
C PRO A 535 20.78 28.21 1.01
N ARG A 536 19.87 27.64 1.83
CA ARG A 536 20.06 27.55 3.29
C ARG A 536 21.05 26.45 3.63
N ARG A 537 20.98 25.32 2.91
CA ARG A 537 21.89 24.19 3.11
C ARG A 537 23.15 24.30 2.25
N GLU A 538 23.17 25.18 1.26
CA GLU A 538 24.22 25.25 0.22
C GLU A 538 24.45 23.89 -0.45
N VAL A 539 23.34 23.22 -0.79
CA VAL A 539 23.34 21.90 -1.43
C VAL A 539 22.50 21.96 -2.70
N LEU A 540 23.03 21.42 -3.79
CA LEU A 540 22.30 21.15 -5.02
C LEU A 540 21.76 19.72 -5.01
N PHE A 541 20.45 19.58 -5.15
CA PHE A 541 19.78 18.31 -5.38
C PHE A 541 19.62 18.09 -6.87
N ILE A 542 20.04 16.92 -7.34
CA ILE A 542 19.95 16.49 -8.73
C ILE A 542 19.12 15.22 -8.78
N ASN A 543 17.94 15.30 -9.40
CA ASN A 543 17.00 14.20 -9.50
C ASN A 543 17.11 13.49 -10.85
N PHE A 544 18.02 12.51 -10.95
CA PHE A 544 18.11 11.63 -12.11
C PHE A 544 17.22 10.39 -11.98
N ALA A 545 16.26 10.39 -11.05
CA ALA A 545 15.33 9.28 -10.94
C ALA A 545 14.53 9.09 -12.24
N GLY A 546 14.49 7.86 -12.75
CA GLY A 546 13.87 7.46 -14.01
C GLY A 546 14.52 8.04 -15.26
N LEU A 547 15.65 8.75 -15.17
CA LEU A 547 16.31 9.31 -16.34
C LEU A 547 17.05 8.21 -17.11
N ALA A 548 16.74 8.07 -18.41
CA ALA A 548 17.41 7.15 -19.32
C ALA A 548 18.35 7.91 -20.26
N VAL A 549 19.65 7.65 -20.17
CA VAL A 549 20.63 8.12 -21.15
C VAL A 549 20.55 7.19 -22.36
N ARG A 550 20.16 7.69 -23.52
CA ARG A 550 19.92 6.86 -24.71
C ARG A 550 21.00 7.03 -25.77
N ASN A 551 21.64 8.20 -25.80
CA ASN A 551 22.66 8.57 -26.78
C ASN A 551 23.62 9.62 -26.20
N GLU A 552 24.65 9.98 -26.95
CA GLU A 552 25.61 11.02 -26.54
C GLU A 552 24.99 12.42 -26.42
N GLN A 553 23.87 12.70 -27.10
CA GLN A 553 23.20 13.99 -26.97
C GLN A 553 22.61 14.14 -25.56
N ASP A 554 22.03 13.08 -24.99
CA ASP A 554 21.55 13.11 -23.60
C ASP A 554 22.70 13.41 -22.61
N LEU A 555 23.93 12.92 -22.87
CA LEU A 555 25.12 13.25 -22.07
C LEU A 555 25.49 14.74 -22.17
N ARG A 556 25.48 15.29 -23.40
CA ARG A 556 25.74 16.72 -23.63
C ARG A 556 24.69 17.60 -22.96
N ASP A 557 23.43 17.19 -22.97
CA ASP A 557 22.34 17.92 -22.33
C ASP A 557 22.47 17.91 -20.80
N ILE A 558 22.93 16.79 -20.21
CA ILE A 558 23.31 16.70 -18.79
C ILE A 558 24.42 17.70 -18.46
N ALA A 559 25.52 17.67 -19.23
CA ALA A 559 26.66 18.57 -19.03
C ALA A 559 26.23 20.05 -19.08
N ALA A 560 25.52 20.44 -20.15
CA ALA A 560 25.06 21.80 -20.37
C ALA A 560 24.10 22.28 -19.28
N THR A 561 23.23 21.38 -18.77
CA THR A 561 22.31 21.72 -17.69
C THR A 561 23.04 21.95 -16.37
N VAL A 562 23.99 21.08 -16.02
CA VAL A 562 24.81 21.24 -14.81
C VAL A 562 25.60 22.55 -14.89
N GLU A 563 26.23 22.84 -16.04
CA GLU A 563 26.97 24.09 -16.27
C GLU A 563 26.05 25.30 -16.12
N LYS A 564 24.84 25.27 -16.69
CA LYS A 564 23.86 26.35 -16.59
C LYS A 564 23.40 26.60 -15.15
N VAL A 565 23.24 25.56 -14.34
CA VAL A 565 22.79 25.67 -12.94
C VAL A 565 23.93 26.08 -12.01
N CYS A 566 25.12 25.52 -12.20
CA CYS A 566 26.24 25.69 -11.26
C CYS A 566 27.09 26.93 -11.56
N SER A 567 27.29 27.30 -12.84
CA SER A 567 28.15 28.43 -13.20
C SER A 567 27.72 29.78 -12.59
N PRO A 568 26.42 30.12 -12.52
CA PRO A 568 25.96 31.36 -11.87
C PRO A 568 26.28 31.42 -10.37
N LEU A 569 26.54 30.29 -9.71
CA LEU A 569 26.86 30.26 -8.28
C LEU A 569 28.29 30.74 -7.98
N GLY A 570 29.17 30.79 -8.99
CA GLY A 570 30.53 31.35 -8.90
C GLY A 570 31.48 30.59 -7.97
N ARG A 571 31.08 29.43 -7.44
CA ARG A 571 31.86 28.58 -6.54
C ARG A 571 31.50 27.11 -6.73
N ARG A 572 32.39 26.21 -6.27
CA ARG A 572 32.06 24.79 -6.14
C ARG A 572 31.06 24.58 -5.01
N ILE A 573 30.14 23.65 -5.19
CA ILE A 573 29.00 23.42 -4.29
C ILE A 573 28.87 21.96 -3.87
N ARG A 574 28.16 21.69 -2.78
CA ARG A 574 27.83 20.32 -2.40
C ARG A 574 26.63 19.83 -3.20
N ALA A 575 26.64 18.57 -3.62
CA ALA A 575 25.56 18.00 -4.41
C ALA A 575 25.08 16.64 -3.88
N VAL A 576 23.78 16.38 -3.99
CA VAL A 576 23.16 15.06 -3.80
C VAL A 576 22.51 14.65 -5.09
N VAL A 577 22.83 13.47 -5.61
CA VAL A 577 22.27 12.93 -6.85
C VAL A 577 21.42 11.70 -6.57
N ASP A 578 20.17 11.73 -7.01
CA ASP A 578 19.23 10.62 -7.00
C ASP A 578 19.35 9.82 -8.29
N TYR A 579 19.64 8.52 -8.19
CA TYR A 579 19.76 7.60 -9.32
C TYR A 579 18.65 6.55 -9.39
N ASP A 580 17.53 6.72 -8.66
CA ASP A 580 16.47 5.70 -8.64
C ASP A 580 15.80 5.47 -10.00
N GLY A 581 15.95 4.26 -10.55
CA GLY A 581 15.47 3.96 -11.91
C GLY A 581 16.27 4.64 -13.02
N PHE A 582 17.42 5.25 -12.72
CA PHE A 582 18.35 5.77 -13.74
C PHE A 582 18.89 4.62 -14.59
N SER A 583 19.01 4.83 -15.90
CA SER A 583 19.59 3.84 -16.81
C SER A 583 20.58 4.46 -17.79
N VAL A 584 21.69 3.75 -18.01
CA VAL A 584 22.68 4.06 -19.04
C VAL A 584 23.09 2.76 -19.76
N PRO A 585 23.00 2.70 -21.11
CA PRO A 585 23.45 1.58 -21.92
C PRO A 585 24.94 1.30 -21.69
N ALA A 586 25.33 0.02 -21.80
CA ALA A 586 26.71 -0.39 -21.55
C ALA A 586 27.74 0.36 -22.43
N HIS A 587 27.39 0.67 -23.69
CA HIS A 587 28.26 1.40 -24.61
C HIS A 587 28.44 2.90 -24.28
N LEU A 588 27.61 3.46 -23.38
CA LEU A 588 27.71 4.85 -22.92
C LEU A 588 28.17 4.98 -21.47
N ALA A 589 28.38 3.86 -20.76
CA ALA A 589 28.71 3.87 -19.34
C ALA A 589 30.01 4.61 -19.05
N ASP A 590 31.07 4.35 -19.82
CA ASP A 590 32.37 5.00 -19.63
C ASP A 590 32.32 6.49 -19.99
N ALA A 591 31.63 6.84 -21.08
CA ALA A 591 31.41 8.24 -21.45
C ALA A 591 30.61 9.00 -20.37
N TYR A 592 29.64 8.34 -19.74
CA TYR A 592 28.91 8.90 -18.61
C TYR A 592 29.79 9.06 -17.36
N ALA A 593 30.62 8.06 -17.04
CA ALA A 593 31.54 8.12 -15.90
C ALA A 593 32.55 9.26 -16.07
N GLU A 594 33.09 9.44 -17.27
CA GLU A 594 34.01 10.53 -17.60
C GLU A 594 33.33 11.89 -17.48
N LEU A 595 32.10 12.04 -17.99
CA LEU A 595 31.30 13.24 -17.77
C LEU A 595 31.11 13.53 -16.27
N VAL A 596 30.76 12.52 -15.47
CA VAL A 596 30.60 12.69 -14.01
C VAL A 596 31.91 13.14 -13.36
N ARG A 597 33.07 12.62 -13.81
CA ARG A 597 34.40 13.05 -13.34
C ARG A 597 34.62 14.54 -13.61
N GLU A 598 34.43 14.97 -14.86
CA GLU A 598 34.60 16.38 -15.27
C GLU A 598 33.69 17.33 -14.48
N LEU A 599 32.41 16.98 -14.33
CA LEU A 599 31.45 17.79 -13.58
C LEU A 599 31.82 17.85 -12.08
N THR A 600 32.32 16.75 -11.52
CA THR A 600 32.75 16.68 -10.12
C THR A 600 33.97 17.58 -9.86
N GLU A 601 34.96 17.54 -10.75
CA GLU A 601 36.17 18.38 -10.64
C GLU A 601 35.83 19.87 -10.78
N ARG A 602 34.95 20.21 -11.72
CA ARG A 602 34.65 21.60 -12.08
C ARG A 602 33.64 22.27 -11.15
N TYR A 603 32.57 21.58 -10.75
CA TYR A 603 31.42 22.21 -10.08
C TYR A 603 31.16 21.73 -8.65
N TYR A 604 31.59 20.53 -8.27
CA TYR A 604 31.22 19.96 -6.97
C TYR A 604 32.37 20.02 -5.98
N GLU A 605 32.16 20.62 -4.81
CA GLU A 605 33.09 20.50 -3.68
C GLU A 605 33.01 19.06 -3.12
N ARG A 606 31.80 18.54 -3.03
CA ARG A 606 31.49 17.17 -2.61
C ARG A 606 30.19 16.72 -3.25
N VAL A 607 30.14 15.49 -3.72
CA VAL A 607 28.92 14.88 -4.28
C VAL A 607 28.64 13.56 -3.58
N THR A 608 27.39 13.35 -3.18
CA THR A 608 26.90 12.06 -2.69
C THR A 608 25.78 11.56 -3.60
N ARG A 609 25.68 10.25 -3.76
CA ARG A 609 24.74 9.63 -4.69
C ARG A 609 23.91 8.59 -3.93
N TYR A 610 22.65 8.39 -4.29
CA TYR A 610 21.88 7.28 -3.73
C TYR A 610 21.04 6.57 -4.79
N THR A 611 20.78 5.28 -4.56
CA THR A 611 19.76 4.53 -5.25
C THR A 611 19.31 3.31 -4.44
N SER A 612 18.03 2.96 -4.53
CA SER A 612 17.40 1.72 -4.09
C SER A 612 17.87 0.49 -4.89
N SER A 613 18.32 0.67 -6.13
CA SER A 613 18.74 -0.42 -7.01
C SER A 613 20.12 -0.97 -6.63
N ALA A 614 20.15 -2.14 -6.00
CA ALA A 614 21.40 -2.84 -5.67
C ALA A 614 22.26 -3.12 -6.92
N PHE A 615 21.63 -3.43 -8.07
CA PHE A 615 22.33 -3.66 -9.33
C PHE A 615 23.02 -2.39 -9.84
N LEU A 616 22.32 -1.26 -9.81
CA LEU A 616 22.89 0.01 -10.25
C LEU A 616 24.06 0.43 -9.35
N ARG A 617 23.96 0.23 -8.03
CA ARG A 617 25.07 0.48 -7.09
C ARG A 617 26.33 -0.28 -7.48
N LEU A 618 26.19 -1.56 -7.82
CA LEU A 618 27.33 -2.40 -8.19
C LEU A 618 27.91 -2.00 -9.56
N LYS A 619 27.07 -1.83 -10.58
CA LYS A 619 27.51 -1.60 -11.96
C LYS A 619 28.01 -0.18 -12.20
N LEU A 620 27.27 0.83 -11.73
CA LEU A 620 27.67 2.22 -11.86
C LEU A 620 28.85 2.53 -10.93
N GLY A 621 28.86 1.97 -9.72
CA GLY A 621 29.98 2.08 -8.79
C GLY A 621 31.29 1.60 -9.40
N ALA A 622 31.30 0.44 -10.07
CA ALA A 622 32.50 -0.08 -10.73
C ALA A 622 33.02 0.84 -11.85
N SER A 623 32.12 1.42 -12.66
CA SER A 623 32.51 2.34 -13.75
C SER A 623 33.02 3.68 -13.21
N LEU A 624 32.42 4.21 -12.13
CA LEU A 624 32.89 5.42 -11.44
C LEU A 624 34.28 5.20 -10.82
N GLU A 625 34.51 4.05 -10.18
CA GLU A 625 35.81 3.71 -9.59
C GLU A 625 36.92 3.64 -10.64
N ALA A 626 36.62 3.03 -11.80
CA ALA A 626 37.56 2.96 -12.93
C ALA A 626 37.97 4.34 -13.48
N HIS A 627 37.14 5.37 -13.27
CA HIS A 627 37.39 6.76 -13.71
C HIS A 627 37.76 7.68 -12.53
N HIS A 628 38.24 7.11 -11.42
CA HIS A 628 38.69 7.86 -10.23
C HIS A 628 37.62 8.77 -9.59
N VAL A 629 36.34 8.43 -9.74
CA VAL A 629 35.21 9.09 -9.07
C VAL A 629 34.80 8.25 -7.86
N ASP A 630 34.41 8.90 -6.74
CA ASP A 630 33.93 8.18 -5.54
C ASP A 630 32.76 7.24 -5.91
N PRO A 631 32.91 5.92 -5.79
CA PRO A 631 31.91 4.96 -6.23
C PRO A 631 30.77 4.76 -5.22
N GLU A 632 30.85 5.41 -4.05
CA GLU A 632 29.89 5.21 -2.96
C GLU A 632 28.49 5.75 -3.34
N LEU A 633 27.54 4.82 -3.53
CA LEU A 633 26.11 5.07 -3.69
C LEU A 633 25.35 4.56 -2.46
N PHE A 634 24.66 5.46 -1.76
CA PHE A 634 23.84 5.14 -0.59
C PHE A 634 22.50 4.51 -0.98
N ASP A 635 21.85 3.86 -0.03
CA ASP A 635 20.51 3.26 -0.19
C ASP A 635 19.38 4.29 -0.03
N THR A 636 19.61 5.36 0.73
CA THR A 636 18.62 6.41 0.99
C THR A 636 19.21 7.82 0.88
N GLN A 637 18.34 8.79 0.56
CA GLN A 637 18.69 10.21 0.55
C GLN A 637 19.19 10.68 1.94
N ARG A 638 18.59 10.17 3.02
CA ARG A 638 18.98 10.51 4.39
C ARG A 638 20.44 10.15 4.66
N HIS A 639 20.85 8.91 4.36
CA HIS A 639 22.24 8.50 4.52
C HIS A 639 23.20 9.30 3.64
N ALA A 640 22.81 9.62 2.40
CA ALA A 640 23.59 10.51 1.54
C ALA A 640 23.77 11.91 2.16
N LEU A 641 22.69 12.50 2.70
CA LEU A 641 22.71 13.80 3.37
C LEU A 641 23.50 13.79 4.69
N GLU A 642 23.43 12.71 5.47
CA GLU A 642 24.21 12.55 6.70
C GLU A 642 25.71 12.41 6.37
N SER A 643 26.05 11.67 5.32
CA SER A 643 27.44 11.55 4.84
C SER A 643 28.04 12.91 4.47
N LEU A 644 27.27 13.81 3.85
CA LEU A 644 27.71 15.17 3.53
C LEU A 644 28.15 15.98 4.77
N LYS A 645 27.65 15.66 5.98
CA LYS A 645 27.96 16.39 7.22
C LYS A 645 29.26 15.94 7.90
N HIS A 646 29.71 14.70 7.67
CA HIS A 646 30.89 14.14 8.33
C HIS A 646 32.11 14.15 7.40
N ARG A 647 33.26 14.69 7.85
CA ARG A 647 34.56 14.55 7.16
C ARG A 647 34.99 13.08 7.23
N ARG A 648 35.20 12.43 6.08
CA ARG A 648 35.82 11.09 6.03
C ARG A 648 37.20 11.16 6.70
N ARG A 649 37.43 10.35 7.74
CA ARG A 649 38.79 9.96 8.14
C ARG A 649 39.35 9.15 6.96
N SER A 650 40.43 9.61 6.35
CA SER A 650 41.13 8.92 5.28
C SER A 650 41.38 7.46 5.67
N ARG A 651 40.89 6.50 4.88
CA ARG A 651 41.38 5.12 4.91
C ARG A 651 42.86 5.18 4.57
N GLN A 652 43.72 5.09 5.59
CA GLN A 652 45.12 4.76 5.37
C GLN A 652 45.17 3.34 4.82
N SER A 653 45.78 3.20 3.65
CA SER A 653 46.22 1.93 3.10
C SER A 653 47.19 1.26 4.09
N PRO A 654 47.08 -0.06 4.31
CA PRO A 654 48.07 -0.79 5.09
C PRO A 654 49.31 -0.96 4.22
N THR A 655 50.18 0.05 4.20
CA THR A 655 51.56 -0.11 3.76
C THR A 655 52.36 -0.61 4.97
N GLY A 656 52.99 -1.78 4.80
CA GLY A 656 53.61 -2.52 5.87
C GLY A 656 54.88 -1.89 6.45
N SER A 657 55.27 -2.35 7.64
CA SER A 657 56.53 -3.10 7.84
C SER A 657 56.74 -3.40 9.33
N ASN A 658 57.16 -4.65 9.58
CA ASN A 658 58.00 -5.17 10.67
C ASN A 658 58.08 -4.40 12.00
N ARG A 659 57.61 -5.04 13.08
CA ARG A 659 58.44 -5.82 14.01
C ARG A 659 57.60 -6.75 14.86
#